data_AF-A0A2A2M0K2-F1
#
_entry.id   AF-A0A2A2M0K2-F1
#
_cell.length_a   1.000
_cell.length_b   1.000
_cell.length_c   1.000
_cell.angle_alpha   90.00
_cell.angle_beta   90.00
_cell.angle_gamma   90.00
#
_symmetry.space_group_name_H-M   'P 1'
#
loop_
_entity.id
_entity.type
_entity.pdbx_description
1 polymer ?
#
loop_
_entity_poly.entity_id
_entity_poly.type
_entity_poly.pdbx_seq_one_letter_code
_entity_poly.pdbx_strand_id
1 'polypeptide(L)'
;MFGGLYKIHKSKILHRDMKAANVLLSRDGVLKLADFGLARTFMRPSEGQPRPVYTNRVVTLWYRPPELLLGDRHYTVKIDIWGAGCIMAEMWTKSPLMQGDSEPRQLELISQLCGSINKEVWPEVEKMPYYNRVELKQGYPRVLLQRVGNLIKDAHALALLDKLLSIDPAKRPVAEDALDDIFFFTDPLPTPNIRDLMDKLTGTSYFEFTAARGAHANRQPQRPQHSSVQSNANNRHANPITFTVLTPPLEPEIMALNKRGIVAMCLLGVAALLFLIGLLAIIVVPIIINRQVLDQTYIGFVKDGNRSEYTDTTKKWINPPYKMNMYIWLYNVTNAEQVIRGVEKPKLKQIGPFAFVEKQYKTEVTFIKNDTAVLYRNNKTYFFSQDLSCKGCSLDMKITVPNVLFQKLIDFVMGAGWIAKEIVEMAISRTGEMPFVTAPIRGILFDGYSDELINALCSKPLISKFCGTLIPRKIGFFYGQNNTNDGVYEVNTGLTDPYLIGKMITYDNRTTAKDGAWDVPRAGNVNGSDGQMFPPGLNDHERLTIFAGQICRSIQLEFYKPLETDGVPGYRYLIPADLYDYSIPQNQNYCHKNSTPQYFADPKVQIPGCLPSGLLDASKCLPGEPRVYISQAHFYSSPREVWSAVEGLDEPNAEYDQTFVDLEPTTGVPIQAKRVMQINVGMLNTTFTEVSKMKNAIVPVLWMNETAYFDQETRDQLANQLVAIRKWTRTGVMICFAFAIALVLIVIGMYIYYAKKSAGSEDTEPILGQEYAPIDTTDEVPDQHQEI
;
A
#
# COMPACT_ATOMS: atom_id res chain seq x y z
N MET A 1 -25.73 -9.80 2.01
CA MET A 1 -25.44 -10.94 1.11
C MET A 1 -26.14 -10.79 -0.25
N PHE A 2 -27.47 -10.82 -0.32
CA PHE A 2 -28.20 -10.74 -1.60
C PHE A 2 -27.93 -9.47 -2.40
N GLY A 3 -27.73 -8.30 -1.75
CA GLY A 3 -27.30 -7.07 -2.43
C GLY A 3 -25.96 -7.21 -3.16
N GLY A 4 -25.03 -7.96 -2.58
CA GLY A 4 -23.76 -8.30 -3.21
C GLY A 4 -23.93 -9.24 -4.40
N LEU A 5 -24.77 -10.27 -4.26
CA LEU A 5 -25.12 -11.20 -5.35
C LEU A 5 -25.80 -10.47 -6.51
N TYR A 6 -26.76 -9.59 -6.22
CA TYR A 6 -27.43 -8.77 -7.21
C TYR A 6 -26.43 -7.94 -8.01
N LYS A 7 -25.49 -7.27 -7.32
CA LYS A 7 -24.47 -6.46 -7.98
C LYS A 7 -23.60 -7.29 -8.93
N ILE A 8 -23.08 -8.43 -8.48
CA ILE A 8 -22.20 -9.27 -9.32
C ILE A 8 -22.97 -9.96 -10.47
N HIS A 9 -24.20 -10.40 -10.22
CA HIS A 9 -25.06 -11.00 -11.25
C HIS A 9 -25.46 -9.98 -12.32
N LYS A 10 -25.74 -8.73 -11.93
CA LYS A 10 -26.00 -7.61 -12.86
C LYS A 10 -24.77 -7.29 -13.70
N SER A 11 -23.58 -7.36 -13.10
CA SER A 11 -22.28 -7.26 -13.77
C SER A 11 -21.88 -8.52 -14.57
N LYS A 12 -22.80 -9.47 -14.79
CA LYS A 12 -22.59 -10.67 -15.60
C LYS A 12 -21.53 -11.61 -15.04
N ILE A 13 -21.39 -11.69 -13.72
CA ILE A 13 -20.45 -12.58 -13.02
C ILE A 13 -21.22 -13.61 -12.19
N LEU A 14 -20.83 -14.88 -12.31
CA LEU A 14 -21.16 -16.00 -11.43
C LEU A 14 -20.08 -16.12 -10.36
N HIS A 15 -20.44 -16.20 -9.08
CA HIS A 15 -19.47 -16.38 -8.00
C HIS A 15 -18.93 -17.82 -7.95
N ARG A 16 -19.82 -18.81 -8.04
CA ARG A 16 -19.54 -20.26 -8.07
C ARG A 16 -18.79 -20.82 -6.85
N ASP A 17 -18.74 -20.10 -5.74
CA ASP A 17 -18.24 -20.61 -4.45
C ASP A 17 -18.87 -19.87 -3.25
N MET A 18 -20.19 -19.73 -3.27
CA MET A 18 -20.93 -19.18 -2.14
C MET A 18 -20.89 -20.15 -0.97
N LYS A 19 -20.18 -19.77 0.10
CA LYS A 19 -20.10 -20.47 1.39
C LYS A 19 -19.94 -19.46 2.53
N ALA A 20 -20.25 -19.84 3.76
CA ALA A 20 -20.19 -18.93 4.91
C ALA A 20 -18.80 -18.28 5.09
N ALA A 21 -17.72 -19.03 4.86
CA ALA A 21 -16.34 -18.52 4.94
C ALA A 21 -16.00 -17.44 3.90
N ASN A 22 -16.78 -17.34 2.81
CA ASN A 22 -16.61 -16.32 1.77
C ASN A 22 -17.54 -15.11 1.98
N VAL A 23 -18.30 -15.08 3.09
CA VAL A 23 -19.11 -13.95 3.52
C VAL A 23 -18.42 -13.28 4.70
N LEU A 24 -17.66 -12.24 4.43
CA LEU A 24 -16.83 -11.55 5.42
C LEU A 24 -17.59 -10.38 6.04
N LEU A 25 -17.40 -10.14 7.33
CA LEU A 25 -17.87 -8.96 8.04
C LEU A 25 -16.68 -8.07 8.41
N SER A 26 -16.71 -6.80 8.01
CA SER A 26 -15.69 -5.83 8.43
C SER A 26 -15.89 -5.42 9.89
N ARG A 27 -14.84 -4.85 10.52
CA ARG A 27 -14.94 -4.24 11.85
C ARG A 27 -16.00 -3.14 11.93
N ASP A 28 -16.26 -2.46 10.81
CA ASP A 28 -17.30 -1.45 10.69
C ASP A 28 -18.70 -2.02 10.40
N GLY A 29 -18.93 -3.33 10.54
CA GLY A 29 -20.26 -3.95 10.39
C GLY A 29 -20.77 -4.07 8.95
N VAL A 30 -19.88 -4.03 7.95
CA VAL A 30 -20.25 -4.16 6.54
C VAL A 30 -19.95 -5.57 6.03
N LEU A 31 -20.96 -6.22 5.45
CA LEU A 31 -20.84 -7.55 4.84
C LEU A 31 -20.26 -7.45 3.42
N LYS A 32 -19.23 -8.24 3.14
CA LYS A 32 -18.58 -8.36 1.83
C LYS A 32 -18.55 -9.81 1.35
N LEU A 33 -18.76 -10.01 0.05
CA LEU A 33 -18.51 -11.29 -0.61
C LEU A 33 -17.04 -11.34 -1.03
N ALA A 34 -16.39 -12.48 -0.82
CA ALA A 34 -14.96 -12.68 -1.06
C ALA A 34 -14.71 -13.98 -1.84
N ASP A 35 -13.46 -14.21 -2.24
CA ASP A 35 -13.02 -15.41 -2.96
C ASP A 35 -13.75 -15.65 -4.31
N PHE A 36 -13.39 -14.81 -5.27
CA PHE A 36 -13.81 -14.95 -6.67
C PHE A 36 -12.87 -15.88 -7.47
N GLY A 37 -12.07 -16.72 -6.80
CA GLY A 37 -11.12 -17.63 -7.46
C GLY A 37 -11.80 -18.64 -8.38
N LEU A 38 -13.04 -18.99 -8.06
CA LEU A 38 -13.91 -19.79 -8.92
C LEU A 38 -14.91 -18.95 -9.72
N ALA A 39 -14.85 -17.63 -9.76
CA ALA A 39 -15.84 -16.85 -10.51
C ALA A 39 -15.70 -17.01 -12.04
N ARG A 40 -16.80 -16.81 -12.78
CA ARG A 40 -16.78 -16.69 -14.26
C ARG A 40 -17.80 -15.69 -14.75
N THR A 41 -17.52 -15.13 -15.92
CA THR A 41 -18.51 -14.33 -16.63
C THR A 41 -19.58 -15.22 -17.25
N PHE A 42 -20.81 -14.70 -17.33
CA PHE A 42 -21.89 -15.33 -18.06
C PHE A 42 -22.53 -14.39 -19.06
N MET A 43 -22.80 -14.90 -20.26
CA MET A 43 -23.51 -14.16 -21.29
C MET A 43 -24.85 -14.81 -21.54
N ARG A 44 -25.90 -14.00 -21.68
CA ARG A 44 -27.14 -14.52 -22.28
C ARG A 44 -26.82 -14.77 -23.75
N PRO A 45 -27.07 -15.98 -24.28
CA PRO A 45 -26.85 -16.24 -25.69
C PRO A 45 -27.71 -15.27 -26.51
N SER A 46 -27.11 -14.56 -27.46
CA SER A 46 -27.87 -13.90 -28.53
C SER A 46 -28.55 -14.99 -29.38
N GLU A 47 -29.69 -14.71 -29.99
CA GLU A 47 -30.38 -15.68 -30.86
C GLU A 47 -29.40 -16.30 -31.88
N GLY A 48 -29.29 -17.63 -31.87
CA GLY A 48 -28.40 -18.40 -32.74
C GLY A 48 -27.00 -18.72 -32.20
N GLN A 49 -26.59 -18.21 -31.03
CA GLN A 49 -25.30 -18.55 -30.41
C GLN A 49 -25.40 -19.76 -29.45
N PRO A 50 -24.40 -20.67 -29.42
CA PRO A 50 -24.39 -21.80 -28.50
C PRO A 50 -24.31 -21.34 -27.04
N ARG A 51 -25.01 -22.05 -26.15
CA ARG A 51 -25.00 -21.73 -24.71
C ARG A 51 -23.58 -21.89 -24.14
N PRO A 52 -23.12 -20.97 -23.26
CA PRO A 52 -21.82 -21.10 -22.62
C PRO A 52 -21.69 -22.41 -21.85
N VAL A 53 -20.55 -23.10 -22.03
CA VAL A 53 -20.22 -24.34 -21.32
C VAL A 53 -19.27 -24.01 -20.18
N TYR A 54 -19.65 -24.39 -18.96
CA TYR A 54 -18.89 -24.15 -17.75
C TYR A 54 -18.33 -25.43 -17.12
N THR A 55 -17.26 -25.26 -16.33
CA THR A 55 -16.71 -26.32 -15.49
C THR A 55 -17.71 -26.73 -14.41
N ASN A 56 -18.11 -27.99 -14.35
CA ASN A 56 -19.16 -28.49 -13.44
C ASN A 56 -18.70 -28.66 -11.97
N ARG A 57 -17.48 -29.17 -11.72
CA ARG A 57 -16.93 -29.38 -10.36
C ARG A 57 -16.46 -28.09 -9.71
N VAL A 58 -17.41 -27.21 -9.44
CA VAL A 58 -17.24 -25.93 -8.72
C VAL A 58 -18.20 -25.91 -7.53
N VAL A 59 -18.11 -24.86 -6.70
CA VAL A 59 -18.82 -24.73 -5.42
C VAL A 59 -18.35 -25.75 -4.39
N THR A 60 -18.06 -25.30 -3.18
CA THR A 60 -17.78 -26.17 -2.02
C THR A 60 -18.91 -27.18 -1.80
N LEU A 61 -18.59 -28.47 -1.60
CA LEU A 61 -19.54 -29.59 -1.65
C LEU A 61 -20.83 -29.38 -0.84
N TRP A 62 -20.73 -28.87 0.39
CA TRP A 62 -21.89 -28.65 1.29
C TRP A 62 -22.88 -27.59 0.78
N TYR A 63 -22.42 -26.69 -0.09
CA TYR A 63 -23.21 -25.63 -0.70
C TYR A 63 -23.52 -25.92 -2.19
N ARG A 64 -23.08 -27.08 -2.70
CA ARG A 64 -23.23 -27.44 -4.11
C ARG A 64 -24.70 -27.81 -4.42
N PRO A 65 -25.33 -27.18 -5.43
CA PRO A 65 -26.72 -27.44 -5.80
C PRO A 65 -26.90 -28.75 -6.59
N PRO A 66 -28.12 -29.31 -6.63
CA PRO A 66 -28.39 -30.60 -7.27
C PRO A 66 -28.04 -30.65 -8.75
N GLU A 67 -28.20 -29.57 -9.51
CA GLU A 67 -27.83 -29.51 -10.93
C GLU A 67 -26.34 -29.66 -11.18
N LEU A 68 -25.48 -29.14 -10.29
CA LEU A 68 -24.04 -29.37 -10.39
C LEU A 68 -23.70 -30.81 -10.04
N LEU A 69 -24.33 -31.38 -9.01
CA LEU A 69 -24.13 -32.78 -8.62
C LEU A 69 -24.61 -33.77 -9.69
N LEU A 70 -25.60 -33.38 -10.50
CA LEU A 70 -26.10 -34.15 -11.64
C LEU A 70 -25.37 -33.86 -12.96
N GLY A 71 -24.30 -33.06 -12.92
CA GLY A 71 -23.36 -32.91 -14.03
C GLY A 71 -23.63 -31.75 -14.98
N ASP A 72 -24.53 -30.81 -14.65
CA ASP A 72 -24.84 -29.69 -15.53
C ASP A 72 -23.60 -28.81 -15.82
N ARG A 73 -23.44 -28.43 -17.08
CA ARG A 73 -22.40 -27.50 -17.55
C ARG A 73 -22.98 -26.22 -18.14
N HIS A 74 -24.29 -26.07 -18.19
CA HIS A 74 -24.99 -24.89 -18.70
C HIS A 74 -25.75 -24.15 -17.58
N TYR A 75 -25.23 -24.28 -16.36
CA TYR A 75 -25.82 -23.69 -15.17
C TYR A 75 -25.76 -22.16 -15.21
N THR A 76 -26.61 -21.54 -14.39
CA THR A 76 -26.82 -20.09 -14.38
C THR A 76 -26.53 -19.50 -13.00
N VAL A 77 -26.84 -18.21 -12.80
CA VAL A 77 -26.70 -17.51 -11.50
C VAL A 77 -27.44 -18.18 -10.35
N LYS A 78 -28.37 -19.09 -10.65
CA LYS A 78 -29.17 -19.86 -9.68
C LYS A 78 -28.31 -20.77 -8.80
N ILE A 79 -27.08 -21.13 -9.18
CA ILE A 79 -26.17 -21.89 -8.31
C ILE A 79 -25.70 -21.05 -7.11
N ASP A 80 -25.50 -19.74 -7.30
CA ASP A 80 -25.11 -18.83 -6.22
C ASP A 80 -26.30 -18.57 -5.28
N ILE A 81 -27.52 -18.53 -5.84
CA ILE A 81 -28.77 -18.38 -5.08
C ILE A 81 -29.00 -19.58 -4.16
N TRP A 82 -28.73 -20.80 -4.63
CA TRP A 82 -28.78 -22.00 -3.78
C TRP A 82 -27.77 -21.91 -2.64
N GLY A 83 -26.51 -21.58 -2.94
CA GLY A 83 -25.48 -21.40 -1.91
C GLY A 83 -25.86 -20.33 -0.88
N ALA A 84 -26.45 -19.22 -1.32
CA ALA A 84 -26.99 -18.20 -0.44
C ALA A 84 -28.15 -18.69 0.43
N GLY A 85 -29.04 -19.54 -0.09
CA GLY A 85 -30.08 -20.20 0.69
C GLY A 85 -29.51 -21.10 1.79
N CYS A 86 -28.46 -21.86 1.48
CA CYS A 86 -27.75 -22.67 2.48
C CYS A 86 -27.11 -21.80 3.57
N ILE A 87 -26.42 -20.72 3.20
CA ILE A 87 -25.81 -19.76 4.16
C ILE A 87 -26.88 -19.08 5.01
N MET A 88 -27.99 -18.68 4.39
CA MET A 88 -29.12 -18.05 5.06
C MET A 88 -29.70 -18.99 6.14
N ALA A 89 -29.98 -20.25 5.81
CA ALA A 89 -30.39 -21.24 6.81
C ALA A 89 -29.32 -21.44 7.91
N GLU A 90 -28.04 -21.51 7.52
CA GLU A 90 -26.90 -21.70 8.41
C GLU A 90 -26.77 -20.59 9.46
N MET A 91 -27.13 -19.35 9.14
CA MET A 91 -27.13 -18.24 10.12
C MET A 91 -28.08 -18.50 11.30
N TRP A 92 -29.21 -19.20 11.08
CA TRP A 92 -30.12 -19.58 12.17
C TRP A 92 -29.76 -20.91 12.82
N THR A 93 -29.33 -21.89 12.03
CA THR A 93 -28.98 -23.23 12.56
C THR A 93 -27.61 -23.26 13.24
N LYS A 94 -26.75 -22.27 12.96
CA LYS A 94 -25.35 -22.18 13.43
C LYS A 94 -24.45 -23.34 12.99
N SER A 95 -24.92 -24.14 12.04
CA SER A 95 -24.18 -25.27 11.46
C SER A 95 -24.64 -25.50 10.02
N PRO A 96 -23.74 -25.89 9.09
CA PRO A 96 -24.11 -26.12 7.70
C PRO A 96 -25.27 -27.12 7.57
N LEU A 97 -26.23 -26.78 6.71
CA LEU A 97 -27.52 -27.48 6.61
C LEU A 97 -27.40 -28.93 6.10
N MET A 98 -26.43 -29.18 5.21
CA MET A 98 -26.17 -30.49 4.59
C MET A 98 -24.65 -30.68 4.44
N GLN A 99 -24.08 -31.65 5.14
CA GLN A 99 -22.63 -31.91 5.20
C GLN A 99 -22.29 -33.30 4.62
N GLY A 100 -22.42 -33.45 3.31
CA GLY A 100 -21.98 -34.65 2.60
C GLY A 100 -20.45 -34.69 2.49
N ASP A 101 -19.88 -35.88 2.59
CA ASP A 101 -18.46 -36.18 2.38
C ASP A 101 -18.15 -36.58 0.93
N SER A 102 -19.18 -36.84 0.13
CA SER A 102 -19.11 -37.23 -1.27
C SER A 102 -20.30 -36.65 -2.06
N GLU A 103 -20.17 -36.53 -3.39
CA GLU A 103 -21.26 -36.02 -4.25
C GLU A 103 -22.57 -36.85 -4.14
N PRO A 104 -22.53 -38.19 -4.15
CA PRO A 104 -23.74 -38.99 -3.95
C PRO A 104 -24.37 -38.78 -2.57
N ARG A 105 -23.54 -38.71 -1.52
CA ARG A 105 -24.04 -38.48 -0.15
C ARG A 105 -24.65 -37.08 -0.02
N GLN A 106 -24.05 -36.07 -0.61
CA GLN A 106 -24.60 -34.71 -0.63
C GLN A 106 -25.95 -34.69 -1.36
N LEU A 107 -26.08 -35.40 -2.48
CA LEU A 107 -27.33 -35.49 -3.24
C LEU A 107 -28.44 -36.24 -2.47
N GLU A 108 -28.09 -37.26 -1.69
CA GLU A 108 -29.00 -37.94 -0.78
C GLU A 108 -29.49 -37.01 0.34
N LEU A 109 -28.59 -36.23 0.96
CA LEU A 109 -28.96 -35.25 1.98
C LEU A 109 -29.87 -34.15 1.44
N ILE A 110 -29.63 -33.69 0.21
CA ILE A 110 -30.52 -32.77 -0.50
C ILE A 110 -31.89 -33.40 -0.68
N SER A 111 -31.95 -34.66 -1.11
CA SER A 111 -33.23 -35.35 -1.34
C SER A 111 -34.02 -35.57 -0.03
N GLN A 112 -33.33 -35.88 1.06
CA GLN A 112 -33.94 -36.03 2.39
C GLN A 112 -34.51 -34.73 2.94
N LEU A 113 -33.94 -33.58 2.58
CA LEU A 113 -34.37 -32.28 3.09
C LEU A 113 -35.39 -31.59 2.17
N CYS A 114 -35.06 -31.51 0.88
CA CYS A 114 -35.79 -30.75 -0.12
C CYS A 114 -36.84 -31.58 -0.89
N GLY A 115 -36.88 -32.90 -0.65
CA GLY A 115 -37.75 -33.86 -1.32
C GLY A 115 -37.02 -34.66 -2.41
N SER A 116 -37.58 -35.80 -2.82
CA SER A 116 -37.00 -36.62 -3.89
C SER A 116 -36.87 -35.87 -5.22
N ILE A 117 -35.72 -36.04 -5.87
CA ILE A 117 -35.45 -35.51 -7.22
C ILE A 117 -36.05 -36.49 -8.24
N ASN A 118 -37.09 -36.06 -8.94
CA ASN A 118 -37.77 -36.80 -10.00
C ASN A 118 -38.39 -35.82 -11.02
N LYS A 119 -39.00 -36.35 -12.09
CA LYS A 119 -39.55 -35.54 -13.19
C LYS A 119 -40.72 -34.67 -12.75
N GLU A 120 -41.46 -35.10 -11.74
CA GLU A 120 -42.62 -34.40 -11.21
C GLU A 120 -42.19 -33.09 -10.52
N VAL A 121 -41.09 -33.14 -9.76
CA VAL A 121 -40.55 -31.97 -9.04
C VAL A 121 -39.68 -31.10 -9.94
N TRP A 122 -38.86 -31.71 -10.79
CA TRP A 122 -37.94 -31.06 -11.73
C TRP A 122 -38.05 -31.71 -13.13
N PRO A 123 -38.92 -31.18 -14.01
CA PRO A 123 -39.21 -31.79 -15.31
C PRO A 123 -38.00 -31.97 -16.24
N GLU A 124 -37.03 -31.05 -16.17
CA GLU A 124 -35.82 -31.07 -17.00
C GLU A 124 -34.71 -31.99 -16.45
N VAL A 125 -34.91 -32.66 -15.30
CA VAL A 125 -33.85 -33.44 -14.64
C VAL A 125 -33.32 -34.59 -15.51
N GLU A 126 -34.15 -35.17 -16.37
CA GLU A 126 -33.72 -36.27 -17.25
C GLU A 126 -32.64 -35.90 -18.24
N LYS A 127 -32.54 -34.59 -18.55
CA LYS A 127 -31.51 -34.06 -19.45
C LYS A 127 -30.15 -33.93 -18.77
N MET A 128 -30.09 -34.14 -17.45
CA MET A 128 -28.85 -34.00 -16.69
C MET A 128 -27.90 -35.18 -16.96
N PRO A 129 -26.60 -34.94 -17.23
CA PRO A 129 -25.66 -35.98 -17.64
C PRO A 129 -25.54 -37.18 -16.69
N TYR A 130 -25.75 -36.98 -15.39
CA TYR A 130 -25.57 -38.02 -14.38
C TYR A 130 -26.88 -38.56 -13.79
N TYR A 131 -28.05 -38.07 -14.21
CA TYR A 131 -29.34 -38.49 -13.64
C TYR A 131 -29.58 -40.01 -13.75
N ASN A 132 -29.34 -40.58 -14.93
CA ASN A 132 -29.50 -42.03 -15.15
C ASN A 132 -28.30 -42.87 -14.65
N ARG A 133 -27.25 -42.24 -14.12
CA ARG A 133 -26.02 -42.90 -13.67
C ARG A 133 -25.88 -42.94 -12.16
N VAL A 134 -26.67 -42.15 -11.44
CA VAL A 134 -26.66 -42.07 -9.98
C VAL A 134 -27.96 -42.67 -9.46
N GLU A 135 -27.87 -43.56 -8.49
CA GLU A 135 -29.04 -44.17 -7.87
C GLU A 135 -29.68 -43.18 -6.89
N LEU A 136 -30.76 -42.53 -7.32
CA LEU A 136 -31.51 -41.56 -6.53
C LEU A 136 -32.63 -42.25 -5.75
N LYS A 137 -32.50 -42.29 -4.41
CA LYS A 137 -33.54 -42.80 -3.52
C LYS A 137 -34.83 -41.97 -3.64
N GLN A 138 -35.94 -42.67 -3.86
CA GLN A 138 -37.27 -42.08 -4.02
C GLN A 138 -38.09 -42.17 -2.72
N GLY A 139 -39.16 -41.39 -2.63
CA GLY A 139 -40.10 -41.41 -1.50
C GLY A 139 -39.76 -40.49 -0.32
N TYR A 140 -38.81 -39.56 -0.48
CA TYR A 140 -38.54 -38.54 0.52
C TYR A 140 -39.51 -37.35 0.38
N PRO A 141 -40.33 -37.03 1.40
CA PRO A 141 -41.11 -35.81 1.41
C PRO A 141 -40.20 -34.60 1.63
N ARG A 142 -40.59 -33.42 1.11
CA ARG A 142 -39.90 -32.16 1.41
C ARG A 142 -40.19 -31.76 2.86
N VAL A 143 -39.15 -31.71 3.70
CA VAL A 143 -39.25 -31.43 5.14
C VAL A 143 -38.42 -30.22 5.58
N LEU A 144 -37.90 -29.42 4.63
CA LEU A 144 -37.10 -28.22 4.89
C LEU A 144 -37.74 -27.33 5.97
N LEU A 145 -38.97 -26.88 5.75
CA LEU A 145 -39.68 -25.99 6.67
C LEU A 145 -39.94 -26.63 8.04
N GLN A 146 -40.23 -27.93 8.08
CA GLN A 146 -40.39 -28.66 9.34
C GLN A 146 -39.08 -28.69 10.15
N ARG A 147 -37.94 -28.87 9.47
CA ARG A 147 -36.62 -28.97 10.11
C ARG A 147 -36.13 -27.65 10.67
N VAL A 148 -36.35 -26.54 9.97
CA VAL A 148 -35.86 -25.21 10.40
C VAL A 148 -36.93 -24.35 11.08
N GLY A 149 -38.21 -24.73 11.02
CA GLY A 149 -39.33 -23.94 11.53
C GLY A 149 -39.31 -23.69 13.04
N ASN A 150 -38.67 -24.56 13.82
CA ASN A 150 -38.48 -24.33 15.25
C ASN A 150 -37.41 -23.27 15.58
N LEU A 151 -36.52 -22.97 14.62
CA LEU A 151 -35.41 -22.03 14.78
C LEU A 151 -35.71 -20.68 14.10
N ILE A 152 -36.38 -20.70 12.96
CA ILE A 152 -36.76 -19.52 12.19
C ILE A 152 -38.21 -19.18 12.51
N LYS A 153 -38.42 -18.21 13.40
CA LYS A 153 -39.77 -17.80 13.85
C LYS A 153 -40.50 -16.88 12.85
N ASP A 154 -39.75 -16.27 11.94
CA ASP A 154 -40.30 -15.36 10.92
C ASP A 154 -40.85 -16.16 9.74
N ALA A 155 -42.16 -16.03 9.49
CA ALA A 155 -42.86 -16.73 8.42
C ALA A 155 -42.43 -16.27 7.02
N HIS A 156 -42.06 -15.00 6.86
CA HIS A 156 -41.56 -14.46 5.59
C HIS A 156 -40.14 -14.96 5.31
N ALA A 157 -39.30 -15.07 6.35
CA ALA A 157 -37.97 -15.68 6.23
C ALA A 157 -38.05 -17.15 5.79
N LEU A 158 -38.97 -17.92 6.38
CA LEU A 158 -39.25 -19.31 6.00
C LEU A 158 -39.72 -19.43 4.56
N ALA A 159 -40.65 -18.56 4.14
CA ALA A 159 -41.17 -18.54 2.77
C ALA A 159 -40.09 -18.21 1.74
N LEU A 160 -39.22 -17.23 2.02
CA LEU A 160 -38.08 -16.91 1.16
C LEU A 160 -37.08 -18.07 1.09
N LEU A 161 -36.75 -18.68 2.23
CA LEU A 161 -35.83 -19.81 2.29
C LEU A 161 -36.35 -21.02 1.50
N ASP A 162 -37.66 -21.30 1.54
CA ASP A 162 -38.27 -22.37 0.78
C ASP A 162 -38.12 -22.16 -0.74
N LYS A 163 -38.33 -20.92 -1.22
CA LYS A 163 -38.10 -20.55 -2.62
C LYS A 163 -36.63 -20.72 -3.03
N LEU A 164 -35.70 -20.25 -2.20
CA LEU A 164 -34.25 -20.30 -2.46
C LEU A 164 -33.71 -21.74 -2.58
N LEU A 165 -34.24 -22.67 -1.78
CA LEU A 165 -33.85 -24.08 -1.77
C LEU A 165 -34.80 -24.98 -2.60
N SER A 166 -35.30 -24.46 -3.71
CA SER A 166 -36.04 -25.25 -4.70
C SER A 166 -35.09 -26.15 -5.51
N ILE A 167 -35.41 -27.44 -5.65
CA ILE A 167 -34.57 -28.40 -6.40
C ILE A 167 -34.43 -27.95 -7.85
N ASP A 168 -35.54 -27.63 -8.51
CA ASP A 168 -35.57 -27.08 -9.87
C ASP A 168 -34.96 -25.66 -9.89
N PRO A 169 -33.84 -25.44 -10.59
CA PRO A 169 -33.21 -24.12 -10.69
C PRO A 169 -34.11 -23.05 -11.31
N ALA A 170 -35.08 -23.44 -12.16
CA ALA A 170 -36.00 -22.50 -12.81
C ALA A 170 -37.01 -21.89 -11.82
N LYS A 171 -37.31 -22.61 -10.72
CA LYS A 171 -38.24 -22.17 -9.67
C LYS A 171 -37.58 -21.29 -8.60
N ARG A 172 -36.24 -21.28 -8.52
CA ARG A 172 -35.52 -20.39 -7.59
C ARG A 172 -35.63 -18.94 -8.06
N PRO A 173 -35.69 -17.94 -7.18
CA PRO A 173 -35.63 -16.52 -7.57
C PRO A 173 -34.24 -16.14 -8.13
N VAL A 174 -34.11 -15.01 -8.84
CA VAL A 174 -32.78 -14.37 -9.00
C VAL A 174 -32.48 -13.48 -7.79
N ALA A 175 -31.25 -12.96 -7.68
CA ALA A 175 -30.87 -12.10 -6.56
C ALA A 175 -31.69 -10.80 -6.47
N GLU A 176 -32.20 -10.30 -7.60
CA GLU A 176 -33.12 -9.16 -7.67
C GLU A 176 -34.46 -9.52 -7.01
N ASP A 177 -35.15 -10.55 -7.50
CA ASP A 177 -36.42 -11.01 -6.91
C ASP A 177 -36.30 -11.41 -5.43
N ALA A 178 -35.15 -11.97 -5.02
CA ALA A 178 -34.90 -12.32 -3.63
C ALA A 178 -34.80 -11.07 -2.73
N LEU A 179 -34.22 -9.96 -3.23
CA LEU A 179 -34.15 -8.69 -2.51
C LEU A 179 -35.50 -7.99 -2.42
N ASP A 180 -36.36 -8.19 -3.42
CA ASP A 180 -37.71 -7.64 -3.48
C ASP A 180 -38.74 -8.48 -2.69
N ASP A 181 -38.32 -9.55 -2.00
CA ASP A 181 -39.20 -10.35 -1.16
C ASP A 181 -39.61 -9.59 0.12
N ILE A 182 -40.87 -9.76 0.53
CA ILE A 182 -41.49 -9.09 1.70
C ILE A 182 -40.69 -9.27 3.00
N PHE A 183 -39.89 -10.33 3.11
CA PHE A 183 -38.98 -10.53 4.22
C PHE A 183 -38.07 -9.31 4.48
N PHE A 184 -37.57 -8.64 3.43
CA PHE A 184 -36.70 -7.47 3.58
C PHE A 184 -37.44 -6.15 3.84
N PHE A 185 -38.77 -6.17 3.88
CA PHE A 185 -39.62 -4.99 4.11
C PHE A 185 -40.55 -5.16 5.33
N THR A 186 -40.35 -6.21 6.12
CA THR A 186 -41.08 -6.46 7.36
C THR A 186 -40.17 -6.21 8.55
N ASP A 187 -40.70 -5.65 9.64
CA ASP A 187 -39.90 -5.39 10.83
C ASP A 187 -39.38 -6.69 11.48
N PRO A 188 -38.10 -6.74 11.89
CA PRO A 188 -37.11 -5.66 11.81
C PRO A 188 -36.53 -5.47 10.41
N LEU A 189 -36.54 -4.21 9.93
CA LEU A 189 -35.97 -3.87 8.63
C LEU A 189 -34.46 -4.16 8.54
N PRO A 190 -33.94 -4.46 7.33
CA PRO A 190 -32.53 -4.72 7.12
C PRO A 190 -31.68 -3.48 7.45
N THR A 191 -30.65 -3.66 8.27
CA THR A 191 -29.67 -2.59 8.51
C THR A 191 -28.54 -2.63 7.48
N PRO A 192 -28.14 -1.50 6.88
CA PRO A 192 -26.99 -1.44 5.98
C PRO A 192 -25.66 -1.63 6.73
N ASN A 193 -25.68 -1.48 8.06
CA ASN A 193 -24.51 -1.63 8.91
C ASN A 193 -24.90 -2.35 10.21
N ILE A 194 -24.28 -3.50 10.46
CA ILE A 194 -24.52 -4.28 11.69
C ILE A 194 -23.57 -3.92 12.84
N ARG A 195 -22.82 -2.80 12.77
CA ARG A 195 -21.86 -2.37 13.80
C ARG A 195 -22.51 -2.27 15.18
N ASP A 196 -23.67 -1.61 15.26
CA ASP A 196 -24.42 -1.49 16.51
C ASP A 196 -24.89 -2.85 17.07
N LEU A 197 -25.03 -3.86 16.20
CA LEU A 197 -25.31 -5.24 16.60
C LEU A 197 -24.01 -5.97 17.00
N MET A 198 -22.90 -5.75 16.30
CA MET A 198 -21.59 -6.31 16.63
C MET A 198 -21.05 -5.80 17.97
N ASP A 199 -21.27 -4.51 18.27
CA ASP A 199 -20.88 -3.88 19.55
C ASP A 199 -21.71 -4.43 20.73
N LYS A 200 -22.91 -4.95 20.47
CA LYS A 200 -23.74 -5.68 21.45
C LYS A 200 -23.39 -7.17 21.55
N LEU A 201 -22.67 -7.71 20.56
CA LEU A 201 -22.23 -9.10 20.49
C LEU A 201 -20.80 -9.29 21.02
N THR A 202 -20.37 -8.46 22.00
CA THR A 202 -19.09 -8.61 22.72
C THR A 202 -19.09 -9.91 23.53
N GLY A 203 -18.86 -11.03 22.85
CA GLY A 203 -18.85 -12.33 23.47
C GLY A 203 -18.86 -13.46 22.45
N THR A 204 -17.69 -14.07 22.27
CA THR A 204 -17.45 -15.39 21.65
C THR A 204 -17.63 -15.49 20.14
N SER A 205 -16.51 -15.69 19.44
CA SER A 205 -16.51 -16.20 18.07
C SER A 205 -17.02 -17.64 18.06
N TYR A 206 -18.07 -17.94 17.28
CA TYR A 206 -18.53 -19.33 17.11
C TYR A 206 -17.50 -20.22 16.38
N PHE A 207 -16.46 -19.63 15.76
CA PHE A 207 -15.32 -20.36 15.20
C PHE A 207 -14.49 -21.04 16.30
N GLU A 208 -14.45 -20.48 17.53
CA GLU A 208 -13.86 -21.15 18.70
C GLU A 208 -14.75 -22.30 19.20
N PHE A 209 -16.07 -22.19 19.06
CA PHE A 209 -17.02 -23.20 19.53
C PHE A 209 -17.03 -24.48 18.68
N THR A 210 -16.81 -24.35 17.36
CA THR A 210 -16.69 -25.50 16.45
C THR A 210 -15.29 -26.12 16.47
N ALA A 211 -14.23 -25.32 16.63
CA ALA A 211 -12.87 -25.81 16.84
C ALA A 211 -12.74 -26.60 18.15
N ALA A 212 -13.41 -26.16 19.23
CA ALA A 212 -13.37 -26.81 20.54
C ALA A 212 -14.08 -28.18 20.58
N ARG A 213 -15.06 -28.44 19.70
CA ARG A 213 -15.78 -29.73 19.67
C ARG A 213 -15.20 -30.76 18.68
N GLY A 214 -14.32 -30.34 17.77
CA GLY A 214 -13.73 -31.24 16.77
C GLY A 214 -12.35 -31.84 17.12
N ALA A 215 -11.60 -31.24 18.07
CA ALA A 215 -10.19 -31.58 18.27
C ALA A 215 -9.84 -32.16 19.66
N HIS A 216 -10.80 -32.32 20.58
CA HIS A 216 -10.56 -32.81 21.95
C HIS A 216 -11.45 -33.98 22.38
N ALA A 217 -11.75 -34.92 21.48
CA ALA A 217 -12.43 -36.16 21.83
C ALA A 217 -11.53 -37.40 21.96
N ASN A 218 -10.20 -37.29 21.81
CA ASN A 218 -9.32 -38.46 21.94
C ASN A 218 -7.86 -38.13 22.29
N ARG A 219 -7.60 -37.51 23.45
CA ARG A 219 -6.30 -37.62 24.13
C ARG A 219 -6.50 -37.65 25.64
N GLN A 220 -6.46 -38.85 26.20
CA GLN A 220 -6.30 -39.07 27.64
C GLN A 220 -4.95 -38.47 28.11
N PRO A 221 -4.86 -37.84 29.28
CA PRO A 221 -3.59 -37.37 29.82
C PRO A 221 -2.78 -38.55 30.39
N GLN A 222 -1.64 -38.87 29.77
CA GLN A 222 -0.61 -39.68 30.41
C GLN A 222 0.17 -38.80 31.41
N ARG A 223 0.19 -39.25 32.68
CA ARG A 223 1.02 -38.71 33.76
C ARG A 223 2.51 -38.94 33.46
N PRO A 224 3.41 -37.99 33.75
CA PRO A 224 4.83 -38.29 33.79
C PRO A 224 5.14 -39.19 35.00
N GLN A 225 5.66 -40.39 34.72
CA GLN A 225 6.26 -41.26 35.72
C GLN A 225 7.65 -40.74 36.08
N HIS A 226 7.86 -40.46 37.35
CA HIS A 226 9.19 -40.40 37.95
C HIS A 226 9.77 -41.81 37.97
N SER A 227 10.84 -42.05 37.21
CA SER A 227 11.70 -43.22 37.34
C SER A 227 13.03 -42.82 37.97
N SER A 228 13.20 -43.30 39.19
CA SER A 228 14.45 -43.41 39.93
C SER A 228 15.44 -44.32 39.21
N VAL A 229 16.70 -43.89 39.07
CA VAL A 229 17.83 -44.81 38.93
C VAL A 229 18.87 -44.46 39.98
N GLN A 230 19.06 -45.43 40.88
CA GLN A 230 20.12 -45.51 41.87
C GLN A 230 21.48 -45.70 41.18
N SER A 231 22.52 -45.07 41.72
CA SER A 231 23.86 -45.66 41.72
C SER A 231 24.31 -45.84 43.18
N ASN A 232 24.46 -47.11 43.55
CA ASN A 232 25.05 -47.56 44.80
C ASN A 232 26.57 -47.42 44.74
N ALA A 233 27.18 -46.87 45.79
CA ALA A 233 28.46 -47.31 46.31
C ALA A 233 28.57 -46.97 47.82
N ASN A 234 28.20 -47.95 48.64
CA ASN A 234 28.76 -48.20 49.98
C ASN A 234 30.30 -48.36 49.83
N ASN A 235 31.20 -48.11 50.79
CA ASN A 235 31.13 -48.18 52.25
C ASN A 235 32.42 -47.56 52.85
N ARG A 236 32.25 -46.78 53.92
CA ARG A 236 32.90 -46.83 55.26
C ARG A 236 34.43 -46.83 55.47
N HIS A 237 34.78 -46.04 56.51
CA HIS A 237 35.89 -46.07 57.49
C HIS A 237 37.00 -45.02 57.25
N ALA A 238 37.45 -44.19 58.22
CA ALA A 238 37.24 -44.06 59.66
C ALA A 238 37.64 -42.63 60.14
N ASN A 239 37.13 -42.19 61.30
CA ASN A 239 37.69 -41.06 62.10
C ASN A 239 38.78 -41.61 63.07
N PRO A 240 39.43 -40.78 63.92
CA PRO A 240 40.40 -39.72 63.63
C PRO A 240 41.70 -39.91 64.47
N ILE A 241 42.85 -39.35 64.08
CA ILE A 241 43.98 -39.18 65.02
C ILE A 241 44.63 -37.80 64.82
N THR A 242 44.56 -37.02 65.90
CA THR A 242 45.28 -35.79 66.22
C THR A 242 46.80 -35.94 66.10
N PHE A 243 47.46 -34.96 65.48
CA PHE A 243 48.79 -34.54 65.89
C PHE A 243 48.93 -33.01 65.78
N THR A 244 49.15 -32.43 66.95
CA THR A 244 49.59 -31.06 67.24
C THR A 244 50.88 -30.72 66.47
N VAL A 245 50.89 -29.59 65.78
CA VAL A 245 52.13 -28.85 65.48
C VAL A 245 51.90 -27.37 65.81
N LEU A 246 52.79 -26.87 66.65
CA LEU A 246 52.88 -25.53 67.21
C LEU A 246 52.94 -24.45 66.13
N THR A 247 52.18 -23.38 66.34
CA THR A 247 52.47 -22.06 65.77
C THR A 247 53.74 -21.48 66.41
N PRO A 248 54.42 -20.55 65.71
CA PRO A 248 54.62 -19.24 66.31
C PRO A 248 54.05 -18.13 65.41
N PRO A 249 53.70 -16.97 66.00
CA PRO A 249 53.02 -15.89 65.30
C PRO A 249 54.04 -14.96 64.64
N LEU A 250 53.80 -14.55 63.39
CA LEU A 250 54.44 -13.36 62.82
C LEU A 250 53.42 -12.60 61.93
N GLU A 251 53.02 -11.43 62.45
CA GLU A 251 52.61 -10.19 61.76
C GLU A 251 51.44 -10.18 60.73
N PRO A 252 50.29 -9.53 61.05
CA PRO A 252 49.15 -9.37 60.15
C PRO A 252 49.07 -7.98 59.48
N GLU A 253 50.17 -7.36 59.03
CA GLU A 253 50.10 -6.05 58.34
C GLU A 253 50.57 -6.02 56.88
N ILE A 254 51.39 -6.96 56.41
CA ILE A 254 51.96 -6.88 55.05
C ILE A 254 51.02 -7.49 53.97
N MET A 255 50.04 -8.32 54.34
CA MET A 255 49.06 -8.89 53.39
C MET A 255 47.88 -7.96 53.04
N ALA A 256 47.63 -6.91 53.83
CA ALA A 256 46.49 -6.02 53.61
C ALA A 256 46.77 -4.96 52.53
N LEU A 257 48.04 -4.56 52.34
CA LEU A 257 48.45 -3.55 51.35
C LEU A 257 48.35 -4.10 49.91
N ASN A 258 48.72 -5.37 49.71
CA ASN A 258 48.72 -6.01 48.39
C ASN A 258 47.29 -6.30 47.89
N LYS A 259 46.36 -6.71 48.78
CA LYS A 259 44.95 -6.91 48.43
C LYS A 259 44.25 -5.61 47.98
N ARG A 260 44.62 -4.46 48.54
CA ARG A 260 44.02 -3.14 48.22
C ARG A 260 44.41 -2.65 46.82
N GLY A 261 45.69 -2.76 46.48
CA GLY A 261 46.19 -2.47 45.13
C GLY A 261 45.58 -3.40 44.08
N ILE A 262 45.45 -4.70 44.41
CA ILE A 262 44.80 -5.69 43.53
C ILE A 262 43.33 -5.33 43.28
N VAL A 263 42.57 -4.96 44.31
CA VAL A 263 41.14 -4.57 44.14
C VAL A 263 41.01 -3.31 43.27
N ALA A 264 41.83 -2.28 43.48
CA ALA A 264 41.82 -1.07 42.65
C ALA A 264 42.18 -1.37 41.19
N MET A 265 43.19 -2.22 40.95
CA MET A 265 43.58 -2.66 39.60
C MET A 265 42.49 -3.49 38.93
N CYS A 266 41.80 -4.37 39.67
CA CYS A 266 40.65 -5.12 39.16
C CYS A 266 39.49 -4.17 38.78
N LEU A 267 39.18 -3.17 39.61
CA LEU A 267 38.10 -2.21 39.32
C LEU A 267 38.43 -1.32 38.11
N LEU A 268 39.68 -0.86 37.98
CA LEU A 268 40.14 -0.13 36.80
C LEU A 268 40.14 -1.03 35.55
N GLY A 269 40.51 -2.30 35.68
CA GLY A 269 40.43 -3.29 34.60
C GLY A 269 38.98 -3.52 34.12
N VAL A 270 38.03 -3.64 35.06
CA VAL A 270 36.60 -3.74 34.73
C VAL A 270 36.08 -2.45 34.11
N ALA A 271 36.48 -1.27 34.61
CA ALA A 271 36.10 0.01 34.03
C ALA A 271 36.62 0.17 32.60
N ALA A 272 37.88 -0.19 32.34
CA ALA A 272 38.47 -0.18 31.00
C ALA A 272 37.77 -1.17 30.06
N LEU A 273 37.41 -2.36 30.55
CA LEU A 273 36.65 -3.35 29.78
C LEU A 273 35.24 -2.84 29.42
N LEU A 274 34.51 -2.25 30.38
CA LEU A 274 33.18 -1.66 30.13
C LEU A 274 33.24 -0.50 29.14
N PHE A 275 34.29 0.33 29.23
CA PHE A 275 34.53 1.41 28.27
C PHE A 275 34.82 0.88 26.87
N LEU A 276 35.66 -0.16 26.76
CA LEU A 276 35.97 -0.83 25.49
C LEU A 276 34.72 -1.49 24.88
N ILE A 277 33.91 -2.17 25.69
CA ILE A 277 32.63 -2.76 25.25
C ILE A 277 31.67 -1.68 24.76
N GLY A 278 31.57 -0.55 25.46
CA GLY A 278 30.77 0.59 25.04
C GLY A 278 31.20 1.15 23.68
N LEU A 279 32.51 1.34 23.47
CA LEU A 279 33.07 1.77 22.18
C LEU A 279 32.83 0.75 21.06
N LEU A 280 33.06 -0.54 21.35
CA LEU A 280 32.84 -1.62 20.38
C LEU A 280 31.36 -1.71 19.98
N ALA A 281 30.44 -1.55 20.93
CA ALA A 281 29.00 -1.59 20.67
C ALA A 281 28.52 -0.46 19.74
N ILE A 282 29.12 0.74 19.82
CA ILE A 282 28.82 1.86 18.90
C ILE A 282 29.12 1.48 17.45
N ILE A 283 30.14 0.66 17.20
CA ILE A 283 30.56 0.25 15.86
C ILE A 283 29.81 -1.03 15.43
N VAL A 284 29.81 -2.05 16.28
CA VAL A 284 29.32 -3.40 15.95
C VAL A 284 27.80 -3.46 15.82
N VAL A 285 27.06 -2.78 16.70
CA VAL A 285 25.60 -2.90 16.72
C VAL A 285 24.95 -2.34 15.45
N PRO A 286 25.30 -1.14 14.95
CA PRO A 286 24.81 -0.66 13.67
C PRO A 286 25.14 -1.60 12.50
N ILE A 287 26.33 -2.22 12.49
CA ILE A 287 26.72 -3.17 11.43
C ILE A 287 25.83 -4.41 11.44
N ILE A 288 25.53 -4.96 12.63
CA ILE A 288 24.65 -6.14 12.77
C ILE A 288 23.24 -5.81 12.30
N ILE A 289 22.70 -4.66 12.74
CA ILE A 289 21.35 -4.22 12.35
C ILE A 289 21.27 -4.04 10.83
N ASN A 290 22.24 -3.34 10.24
CA ASN A 290 22.26 -3.12 8.79
C ASN A 290 22.35 -4.44 8.03
N ARG A 291 23.17 -5.41 8.49
CA ARG A 291 23.19 -6.75 7.88
C ARG A 291 21.85 -7.45 7.99
N GLN A 292 21.22 -7.43 9.16
CA GLN A 292 19.93 -8.09 9.36
C GLN A 292 18.82 -7.48 8.50
N VAL A 293 18.81 -6.16 8.34
CA VAL A 293 17.91 -5.45 7.43
C VAL A 293 18.17 -5.88 5.99
N LEU A 294 19.43 -5.86 5.54
CA LEU A 294 19.81 -6.24 4.18
C LEU A 294 19.44 -7.70 3.86
N ASP A 295 19.64 -8.63 4.79
CA ASP A 295 19.32 -10.05 4.62
C ASP A 295 17.80 -10.31 4.46
N GLN A 296 16.96 -9.39 4.92
CA GLN A 296 15.49 -9.45 4.83
C GLN A 296 14.91 -8.56 3.72
N THR A 297 15.72 -7.74 3.07
CA THR A 297 15.29 -6.74 2.07
C THR A 297 15.40 -7.32 0.66
N TYR A 298 14.50 -8.24 0.31
CA TYR A 298 14.32 -8.70 -1.07
C TYR A 298 12.87 -9.11 -1.36
N ILE A 299 12.49 -9.05 -2.63
CA ILE A 299 11.22 -9.54 -3.16
C ILE A 299 11.39 -11.02 -3.52
N GLY A 300 10.57 -11.90 -2.98
CA GLY A 300 10.70 -13.33 -3.20
C GLY A 300 10.07 -14.17 -2.10
N PHE A 301 10.57 -15.39 -2.01
CA PHE A 301 10.11 -16.39 -1.04
C PHE A 301 11.05 -16.47 0.16
N VAL A 302 10.54 -16.89 1.30
CA VAL A 302 11.36 -17.20 2.48
C VAL A 302 12.36 -18.32 2.12
N LYS A 303 13.60 -18.25 2.63
CA LYS A 303 14.71 -19.18 2.33
C LYS A 303 14.55 -20.55 3.01
N ASP A 304 13.35 -21.13 2.94
CA ASP A 304 13.01 -22.41 3.58
C ASP A 304 12.97 -23.59 2.60
N GLY A 305 13.47 -23.39 1.37
CA GLY A 305 13.59 -24.41 0.32
C GLY A 305 12.28 -24.79 -0.39
N ASN A 306 11.12 -24.60 0.23
CA ASN A 306 9.82 -25.06 -0.31
C ASN A 306 9.02 -24.02 -1.12
N ARG A 307 9.52 -22.78 -1.29
CA ARG A 307 8.85 -21.69 -2.05
C ARG A 307 7.35 -21.53 -1.74
N SER A 308 6.93 -21.85 -0.52
CA SER A 308 5.52 -21.87 -0.12
C SER A 308 5.04 -20.52 0.41
N GLU A 309 5.95 -19.67 0.88
CA GLU A 309 5.62 -18.42 1.55
C GLU A 309 6.47 -17.25 1.04
N TYR A 310 5.80 -16.12 0.79
CA TYR A 310 6.43 -14.85 0.43
C TYR A 310 7.11 -14.18 1.64
N THR A 311 8.20 -13.45 1.40
CA THR A 311 8.79 -12.57 2.42
C THR A 311 7.79 -11.47 2.83
N ASP A 312 7.94 -10.92 4.02
CA ASP A 312 7.08 -9.81 4.47
C ASP A 312 7.21 -8.57 3.58
N THR A 313 8.43 -8.28 3.09
CA THR A 313 8.70 -7.26 2.07
C THR A 313 7.85 -7.50 0.82
N THR A 314 7.75 -8.73 0.35
CA THR A 314 6.94 -9.10 -0.83
C THR A 314 5.45 -8.94 -0.55
N LYS A 315 4.95 -9.42 0.60
CA LYS A 315 3.54 -9.29 0.98
C LYS A 315 3.11 -7.81 1.01
N LYS A 316 3.93 -6.95 1.64
CA LYS A 316 3.71 -5.50 1.73
C LYS A 316 3.89 -4.79 0.38
N TRP A 317 4.80 -5.25 -0.47
CA TRP A 317 4.98 -4.70 -1.81
C TRP A 317 3.80 -5.03 -2.75
N ILE A 318 3.25 -6.24 -2.67
CA ILE A 318 2.08 -6.66 -3.44
C ILE A 318 0.83 -5.89 -2.99
N ASN A 319 0.65 -5.76 -1.67
CA ASN A 319 -0.47 -5.03 -1.06
C ASN A 319 0.07 -3.91 -0.16
N PRO A 320 0.37 -2.73 -0.73
CA PRO A 320 0.95 -1.62 0.01
C PRO A 320 0.05 -1.15 1.16
N PRO A 321 0.55 -1.02 2.40
CA PRO A 321 -0.23 -0.59 3.56
C PRO A 321 -0.37 0.94 3.63
N TYR A 322 -0.56 1.59 2.47
CA TYR A 322 -0.69 3.05 2.41
C TYR A 322 -2.16 3.45 2.32
N LYS A 323 -2.50 4.52 3.02
CA LYS A 323 -3.72 5.28 2.77
C LYS A 323 -3.40 6.30 1.68
N MET A 324 -3.96 6.07 0.48
CA MET A 324 -3.74 6.91 -0.68
C MET A 324 -4.99 7.75 -0.97
N ASN A 325 -4.83 9.06 -0.98
CA ASN A 325 -5.90 10.01 -1.30
C ASN A 325 -5.43 10.94 -2.41
N MET A 326 -6.24 11.06 -3.46
CA MET A 326 -6.06 12.00 -4.56
C MET A 326 -7.09 13.12 -4.45
N TYR A 327 -6.62 14.36 -4.32
CA TYR A 327 -7.45 15.55 -4.32
C TYR A 327 -7.28 16.28 -5.64
N ILE A 328 -8.38 16.55 -6.34
CA ILE A 328 -8.36 17.22 -7.65
C ILE A 328 -9.08 18.57 -7.56
N TRP A 329 -8.45 19.62 -8.07
CA TRP A 329 -9.07 20.91 -8.32
C TRP A 329 -9.14 21.15 -9.82
N LEU A 330 -10.30 21.56 -10.31
CA LEU A 330 -10.53 21.87 -11.71
C LEU A 330 -10.65 23.38 -11.92
N TYR A 331 -10.20 23.86 -13.07
CA TYR A 331 -10.33 25.25 -13.47
C TYR A 331 -11.50 25.42 -14.44
N ASN A 332 -12.56 26.11 -13.99
CA ASN A 332 -13.68 26.48 -14.83
C ASN A 332 -13.36 27.78 -15.59
N VAL A 333 -13.41 27.73 -16.92
CA VAL A 333 -13.19 28.90 -17.78
C VAL A 333 -14.47 29.74 -17.83
N THR A 334 -14.40 30.98 -17.35
CA THR A 334 -15.59 31.84 -17.18
C THR A 334 -15.87 32.76 -18.37
N ASN A 335 -14.87 33.01 -19.23
CA ASN A 335 -14.93 33.95 -20.36
C ASN A 335 -14.56 33.30 -21.70
N ALA A 336 -14.97 32.04 -21.92
CA ALA A 336 -14.58 31.25 -23.10
C ALA A 336 -14.84 31.97 -24.44
N GLU A 337 -15.97 32.66 -24.60
CA GLU A 337 -16.29 33.41 -25.82
C GLU A 337 -15.31 34.57 -26.08
N GLN A 338 -14.92 35.29 -25.04
CA GLN A 338 -13.97 36.40 -25.13
C GLN A 338 -12.57 35.90 -25.50
N VAL A 339 -12.17 34.73 -24.98
CA VAL A 339 -10.92 34.07 -25.37
C VAL A 339 -10.96 33.66 -26.85
N ILE A 340 -12.08 33.08 -27.29
CA ILE A 340 -12.28 32.67 -28.70
C ILE A 340 -12.16 33.88 -29.65
N ARG A 341 -12.71 35.03 -29.26
CA ARG A 341 -12.63 36.27 -30.03
C ARG A 341 -11.25 36.95 -30.00
N GLY A 342 -10.32 36.46 -29.18
CA GLY A 342 -8.96 37.01 -29.06
C GLY A 342 -8.85 38.31 -28.28
N VAL A 343 -9.92 38.71 -27.58
CA VAL A 343 -10.00 40.02 -26.90
C VAL A 343 -9.51 39.99 -25.46
N GLU A 344 -9.65 38.84 -24.78
CA GLU A 344 -9.22 38.65 -23.39
C GLU A 344 -8.40 37.37 -23.22
N LYS A 345 -7.60 37.31 -22.16
CA LYS A 345 -6.97 36.07 -21.71
C LYS A 345 -7.95 35.18 -20.92
N PRO A 346 -7.71 33.86 -20.81
CA PRO A 346 -8.58 32.96 -20.05
C PRO A 346 -8.69 33.36 -18.58
N LYS A 347 -9.91 33.51 -18.09
CA LYS A 347 -10.27 33.75 -16.68
C LYS A 347 -10.78 32.45 -16.06
N LEU A 348 -10.03 31.96 -15.08
CA LEU A 348 -10.24 30.68 -14.44
C LEU A 348 -10.88 30.86 -13.08
N LYS A 349 -11.79 29.96 -12.72
CA LYS A 349 -12.32 29.81 -11.38
C LYS A 349 -12.02 28.40 -10.89
N GLN A 350 -11.20 28.28 -9.85
CA GLN A 350 -10.89 27.00 -9.23
C GLN A 350 -12.13 26.41 -8.53
N ILE A 351 -12.33 25.10 -8.71
CA ILE A 351 -13.42 24.32 -8.11
C ILE A 351 -12.83 23.03 -7.54
N GLY A 352 -13.01 22.79 -6.25
CA GLY A 352 -12.51 21.60 -5.58
C GLY A 352 -12.25 21.82 -4.09
N PRO A 353 -11.63 20.84 -3.40
CA PRO A 353 -11.17 19.58 -3.97
C PRO A 353 -12.31 18.58 -4.23
N PHE A 354 -12.13 17.77 -5.27
CA PHE A 354 -12.81 16.49 -5.46
C PHE A 354 -11.86 15.39 -5.00
N ALA A 355 -12.23 14.68 -3.93
CA ALA A 355 -11.40 13.68 -3.30
C ALA A 355 -11.73 12.27 -3.78
N PHE A 356 -10.69 11.51 -4.10
CA PHE A 356 -10.76 10.11 -4.48
C PHE A 356 -9.83 9.30 -3.58
N VAL A 357 -10.37 8.28 -2.93
CA VAL A 357 -9.57 7.27 -2.22
C VAL A 357 -9.03 6.31 -3.26
N GLU A 358 -7.71 6.21 -3.34
CA GLU A 358 -7.02 5.31 -4.26
C GLU A 358 -6.68 4.00 -3.56
N LYS A 359 -6.83 2.89 -4.29
CA LYS A 359 -6.32 1.57 -3.88
C LYS A 359 -5.43 1.01 -4.95
N GLN A 360 -4.24 0.59 -4.55
CA GLN A 360 -3.27 -0.06 -5.42
C GLN A 360 -2.95 -1.47 -4.92
N TYR A 361 -2.81 -2.41 -5.85
CA TYR A 361 -2.32 -3.76 -5.57
C TYR A 361 -1.67 -4.35 -6.81
N LYS A 362 -0.70 -5.24 -6.61
CA LYS A 362 0.02 -5.88 -7.71
C LYS A 362 -0.63 -7.20 -8.09
N THR A 363 -0.76 -7.44 -9.39
CA THR A 363 -1.27 -8.70 -9.96
C THR A 363 -0.31 -9.27 -10.97
N GLU A 364 -0.54 -10.53 -11.36
CA GLU A 364 0.31 -11.24 -12.33
C GLU A 364 1.78 -11.33 -11.89
N VAL A 365 2.01 -11.35 -10.57
CA VAL A 365 3.34 -11.38 -9.96
C VAL A 365 4.04 -12.69 -10.30
N THR A 366 5.03 -12.61 -11.18
CA THR A 366 5.72 -13.77 -11.75
C THR A 366 7.23 -13.61 -11.57
N PHE A 367 7.84 -14.50 -10.79
CA PHE A 367 9.29 -14.52 -10.60
C PHE A 367 9.96 -15.20 -11.80
N ILE A 368 10.99 -14.55 -12.34
CA ILE A 368 11.74 -14.96 -13.53
C ILE A 368 13.24 -14.89 -13.26
N LYS A 369 14.06 -15.41 -14.18
CA LYS A 369 15.53 -15.38 -14.09
C LYS A 369 16.04 -15.94 -12.75
N ASN A 370 15.57 -17.12 -12.35
CA ASN A 370 15.89 -17.74 -11.06
C ASN A 370 15.58 -16.81 -9.86
N ASP A 371 14.40 -16.19 -9.88
CA ASP A 371 13.88 -15.29 -8.83
C ASP A 371 14.67 -13.98 -8.65
N THR A 372 15.59 -13.65 -9.57
CA THR A 372 16.35 -12.37 -9.54
C THR A 372 15.60 -11.20 -10.17
N ALA A 373 14.52 -11.48 -10.89
CA ALA A 373 13.62 -10.48 -11.45
C ALA A 373 12.17 -10.90 -11.27
N VAL A 374 11.27 -9.93 -11.21
CA VAL A 374 9.82 -10.14 -11.06
C VAL A 374 9.06 -9.31 -12.07
N LEU A 375 8.11 -9.95 -12.74
CA LEU A 375 7.12 -9.33 -13.62
C LEU A 375 5.84 -9.08 -12.84
N TYR A 376 5.22 -7.92 -12.99
CA TYR A 376 3.93 -7.62 -12.37
C TYR A 376 3.18 -6.52 -13.12
N ARG A 377 1.90 -6.37 -12.77
CA ARG A 377 1.07 -5.22 -13.13
C ARG A 377 0.62 -4.50 -11.88
N ASN A 378 0.64 -3.17 -11.90
CA ASN A 378 0.13 -2.37 -10.79
C ASN A 378 -1.32 -1.95 -11.09
N ASN A 379 -2.30 -2.58 -10.43
CA ASN A 379 -3.71 -2.23 -10.61
C ASN A 379 -4.10 -1.08 -9.69
N LYS A 380 -4.81 -0.09 -10.24
CA LYS A 380 -5.27 1.11 -9.51
C LYS A 380 -6.78 1.23 -9.60
N THR A 381 -7.41 1.56 -8.47
CA THR A 381 -8.84 1.82 -8.40
C THR A 381 -9.10 3.10 -7.61
N TYR A 382 -9.99 3.95 -8.12
CA TYR A 382 -10.32 5.24 -7.54
C TYR A 382 -11.77 5.25 -7.07
N PHE A 383 -12.00 5.63 -5.81
CA PHE A 383 -13.31 5.73 -5.19
C PHE A 383 -13.58 7.17 -4.79
N PHE A 384 -14.58 7.81 -5.39
CA PHE A 384 -14.98 9.16 -5.01
C PHE A 384 -15.46 9.20 -3.55
N SER A 385 -14.96 10.17 -2.78
CA SER A 385 -15.31 10.39 -1.38
C SER A 385 -15.95 11.77 -1.23
N GLN A 386 -17.26 11.78 -0.97
CA GLN A 386 -17.99 13.03 -0.72
C GLN A 386 -17.51 13.71 0.55
N ASP A 387 -17.17 12.94 1.59
CA ASP A 387 -16.78 13.46 2.91
C ASP A 387 -15.44 14.21 2.89
N LEU A 388 -14.52 13.77 2.02
CA LEU A 388 -13.22 14.41 1.83
C LEU A 388 -13.23 15.50 0.74
N SER A 389 -14.34 15.63 0.00
CA SER A 389 -14.53 16.65 -1.04
C SER A 389 -15.07 17.96 -0.46
N CYS A 390 -14.99 19.05 -1.22
CA CYS A 390 -15.53 20.33 -0.80
C CYS A 390 -17.05 20.28 -0.55
N LYS A 391 -17.58 21.11 0.36
CA LYS A 391 -19.03 21.20 0.60
C LYS A 391 -19.74 21.65 -0.68
N GLY A 392 -20.68 20.83 -1.16
CA GLY A 392 -21.42 21.08 -2.40
C GLY A 392 -20.69 20.65 -3.68
N CYS A 393 -19.46 20.14 -3.61
CA CYS A 393 -18.80 19.52 -4.75
C CYS A 393 -19.56 18.25 -5.16
N SER A 394 -20.13 18.24 -6.36
CA SER A 394 -20.77 17.06 -6.97
C SER A 394 -20.13 16.76 -8.33
N LEU A 395 -19.94 15.47 -8.62
CA LEU A 395 -19.38 15.04 -9.90
C LEU A 395 -20.30 15.32 -11.11
N ASP A 396 -21.58 15.60 -10.87
CA ASP A 396 -22.54 15.98 -11.93
C ASP A 396 -22.52 17.49 -12.24
N MET A 397 -21.77 18.29 -11.45
CA MET A 397 -21.55 19.71 -11.75
C MET A 397 -20.90 19.86 -13.12
N LYS A 398 -21.40 20.79 -13.93
CA LYS A 398 -20.85 21.10 -15.24
C LYS A 398 -19.90 22.28 -15.16
N ILE A 399 -18.76 22.14 -15.82
CA ILE A 399 -17.75 23.19 -15.94
C ILE A 399 -17.27 23.30 -17.39
N THR A 400 -16.76 24.46 -17.75
CA THR A 400 -16.20 24.75 -19.06
C THR A 400 -14.69 24.55 -19.03
N VAL A 401 -14.17 23.68 -19.89
CA VAL A 401 -12.73 23.37 -20.03
C VAL A 401 -12.31 23.40 -21.50
N PRO A 402 -11.00 23.53 -21.81
CA PRO A 402 -10.49 23.36 -23.17
C PRO A 402 -10.97 22.04 -23.78
N ASN A 403 -11.53 22.10 -25.00
CA ASN A 403 -11.97 20.91 -25.71
C ASN A 403 -10.75 20.23 -26.36
N VAL A 404 -10.16 19.27 -25.65
CA VAL A 404 -8.98 18.49 -26.11
C VAL A 404 -9.23 17.83 -27.46
N LEU A 405 -10.46 17.39 -27.68
CA LEU A 405 -10.84 16.67 -28.88
C LEU A 405 -10.95 17.59 -30.09
N PHE A 406 -11.52 18.79 -29.89
CA PHE A 406 -11.45 19.86 -30.88
C PHE A 406 -9.99 20.16 -31.26
N GLN A 407 -9.10 20.32 -30.27
CA GLN A 407 -7.68 20.57 -30.55
C GLN A 407 -7.04 19.44 -31.38
N LYS A 408 -7.37 18.18 -31.07
CA LYS A 408 -6.85 17.03 -31.81
C LYS A 408 -7.33 16.97 -33.25
N LEU A 409 -8.58 17.34 -33.49
CA LEU A 409 -9.17 17.42 -34.83
C LEU A 409 -8.45 18.47 -35.68
N ILE A 410 -8.18 19.63 -35.10
CA ILE A 410 -7.41 20.69 -35.77
C ILE A 410 -6.02 20.16 -36.17
N ASP A 411 -5.33 19.44 -35.29
CA ASP A 411 -4.00 18.89 -35.57
C ASP A 411 -4.01 17.84 -36.68
N PHE A 412 -5.02 16.97 -36.67
CA PHE A 412 -5.21 15.98 -37.72
C PHE A 412 -5.39 16.65 -39.09
N VAL A 413 -6.23 17.68 -39.17
CA VAL A 413 -6.49 18.39 -40.43
C VAL A 413 -5.26 19.12 -40.94
N MET A 414 -4.53 19.80 -40.06
CA MET A 414 -3.34 20.55 -40.45
C MET A 414 -2.29 19.64 -41.10
N GLY A 415 -2.27 18.33 -40.78
CA GLY A 415 -1.43 17.33 -41.44
C GLY A 415 -2.06 16.60 -42.65
N ALA A 416 -3.38 16.68 -42.85
CA ALA A 416 -4.12 15.86 -43.83
C ALA A 416 -4.50 16.59 -45.14
N GLY A 417 -4.17 17.87 -45.27
CA GLY A 417 -4.39 18.68 -46.48
C GLY A 417 -5.78 19.36 -46.56
N TRP A 418 -6.00 20.15 -47.62
CA TRP A 418 -7.13 21.09 -47.70
C TRP A 418 -8.53 20.43 -47.73
N ILE A 419 -8.67 19.24 -48.31
CA ILE A 419 -9.97 18.53 -48.37
C ILE A 419 -10.45 18.13 -46.97
N ALA A 420 -9.52 17.68 -46.12
CA ALA A 420 -9.84 17.35 -44.73
C ALA A 420 -10.30 18.58 -43.95
N LYS A 421 -9.72 19.75 -44.27
CA LYS A 421 -10.11 21.03 -43.67
C LYS A 421 -11.55 21.39 -43.97
N GLU A 422 -11.95 21.37 -45.24
CA GLU A 422 -13.33 21.69 -45.64
C GLU A 422 -14.36 20.78 -44.97
N ILE A 423 -14.07 19.48 -44.84
CA ILE A 423 -14.99 18.53 -44.20
C ILE A 423 -15.13 18.82 -42.71
N VAL A 424 -14.03 19.15 -42.02
CA VAL A 424 -14.06 19.46 -40.59
C VAL A 424 -14.71 20.81 -40.33
N GLU A 425 -14.43 21.84 -41.13
CA GLU A 425 -15.12 23.14 -41.04
C GLU A 425 -16.64 23.00 -41.28
N MET A 426 -17.04 22.18 -42.26
CA MET A 426 -18.45 21.86 -42.48
C MET A 426 -19.07 21.11 -41.30
N ALA A 427 -18.33 20.22 -40.63
CA ALA A 427 -18.83 19.50 -39.47
C ALA A 427 -18.94 20.40 -38.23
N ILE A 428 -17.93 21.26 -38.00
CA ILE A 428 -17.93 22.25 -36.90
C ILE A 428 -19.10 23.21 -37.07
N SER A 429 -19.26 23.81 -38.26
CA SER A 429 -20.36 24.74 -38.53
C SER A 429 -21.76 24.12 -38.38
N ARG A 430 -21.90 22.81 -38.60
CA ARG A 430 -23.17 22.07 -38.41
C ARG A 430 -23.45 21.68 -36.96
N THR A 431 -22.41 21.32 -36.21
CA THR A 431 -22.55 20.85 -34.82
C THR A 431 -22.51 22.00 -33.82
N GLY A 432 -21.93 23.13 -34.20
CA GLY A 432 -21.74 24.26 -33.29
C GLY A 432 -20.69 24.00 -32.21
N GLU A 433 -19.85 22.98 -32.40
CA GLU A 433 -18.82 22.59 -31.42
C GLU A 433 -17.70 23.63 -31.37
N MET A 434 -17.23 23.91 -30.16
CA MET A 434 -16.37 25.04 -29.87
C MET A 434 -15.01 24.60 -29.27
N PRO A 435 -13.98 25.46 -29.33
CA PRO A 435 -12.67 25.20 -28.72
C PRO A 435 -12.72 24.95 -27.20
N PHE A 436 -13.82 25.30 -26.54
CA PHE A 436 -14.13 25.01 -25.15
C PHE A 436 -15.42 24.19 -25.07
N VAL A 437 -15.46 23.25 -24.12
CA VAL A 437 -16.61 22.36 -23.92
C VAL A 437 -17.11 22.46 -22.48
N THR A 438 -18.44 22.45 -22.32
CA THR A 438 -19.08 22.37 -21.01
C THR A 438 -19.53 20.95 -20.73
N ALA A 439 -18.89 20.28 -19.77
CA ALA A 439 -19.14 18.88 -19.47
C ALA A 439 -19.23 18.64 -17.95
N PRO A 440 -19.94 17.58 -17.51
CA PRO A 440 -19.96 17.21 -16.10
C PRO A 440 -18.58 16.73 -15.65
N ILE A 441 -18.19 17.04 -14.42
CA ILE A 441 -16.87 16.72 -13.86
C ILE A 441 -16.55 15.23 -13.94
N ARG A 442 -17.53 14.35 -13.68
CA ARG A 442 -17.36 12.90 -13.89
C ARG A 442 -16.91 12.53 -15.29
N GLY A 443 -17.44 13.21 -16.31
CA GLY A 443 -17.11 12.99 -17.71
C GLY A 443 -15.72 13.52 -18.07
N ILE A 444 -15.35 14.70 -17.54
CA ILE A 444 -14.01 15.28 -17.71
C ILE A 444 -12.94 14.39 -17.08
N LEU A 445 -13.22 13.79 -15.92
CA LEU A 445 -12.28 12.95 -15.19
C LEU A 445 -12.29 11.49 -15.66
N PHE A 446 -13.28 10.68 -15.26
CA PHE A 446 -13.22 9.21 -15.33
C PHE A 446 -14.20 8.56 -16.33
N ASP A 447 -15.41 9.09 -16.47
CA ASP A 447 -16.49 8.46 -17.26
C ASP A 447 -16.33 8.73 -18.77
N GLY A 448 -15.56 9.75 -19.11
CA GLY A 448 -15.36 10.23 -20.47
C GLY A 448 -16.61 10.94 -21.00
N TYR A 449 -16.43 12.13 -21.57
CA TYR A 449 -17.51 12.80 -22.29
C TYR A 449 -17.43 12.46 -23.78
N SER A 450 -18.61 12.37 -24.42
CA SER A 450 -18.74 12.26 -25.88
C SER A 450 -18.98 13.65 -26.46
N ASP A 451 -18.57 13.83 -27.71
CA ASP A 451 -18.63 15.10 -28.42
C ASP A 451 -19.42 14.90 -29.72
N GLU A 452 -20.32 15.82 -30.03
CA GLU A 452 -21.23 15.68 -31.18
C GLU A 452 -20.48 15.82 -32.51
N LEU A 453 -19.36 16.56 -32.53
CA LEU A 453 -18.47 16.70 -33.67
C LEU A 453 -17.94 15.34 -34.11
N ILE A 454 -17.58 14.48 -33.16
CA ILE A 454 -17.03 13.16 -33.47
C ILE A 454 -18.09 12.26 -34.07
N ASN A 455 -19.30 12.26 -33.52
CA ASN A 455 -20.38 11.46 -34.09
C ASN A 455 -20.71 11.92 -35.52
N ALA A 456 -20.74 13.23 -35.75
CA ALA A 456 -20.95 13.80 -37.07
C ALA A 456 -19.82 13.44 -38.05
N LEU A 457 -18.55 13.54 -37.63
CA LEU A 457 -17.39 13.22 -38.47
C LEU A 457 -17.25 11.72 -38.74
N CYS A 458 -17.45 10.88 -37.73
CA CYS A 458 -17.37 9.43 -37.87
C CYS A 458 -18.48 8.82 -38.72
N SER A 459 -19.57 9.57 -38.96
CA SER A 459 -20.59 9.20 -39.94
C SER A 459 -20.14 9.40 -41.40
N LYS A 460 -19.06 10.16 -41.65
CA LYS A 460 -18.58 10.48 -43.00
C LYS A 460 -17.61 9.41 -43.50
N PRO A 461 -17.78 8.86 -44.72
CA PRO A 461 -16.93 7.79 -45.24
C PRO A 461 -15.43 8.11 -45.22
N LEU A 462 -15.05 9.37 -45.51
CA LEU A 462 -13.65 9.80 -45.57
C LEU A 462 -12.95 9.75 -44.20
N ILE A 463 -13.67 10.07 -43.12
CA ILE A 463 -13.11 10.22 -41.76
C ILE A 463 -13.42 9.00 -40.88
N SER A 464 -14.49 8.26 -41.17
CA SER A 464 -14.93 7.06 -40.45
C SER A 464 -13.80 6.03 -40.22
N LYS A 465 -12.87 5.90 -41.17
CA LYS A 465 -11.71 4.98 -41.10
C LYS A 465 -10.71 5.34 -40.00
N PHE A 466 -10.68 6.59 -39.55
CA PHE A 466 -9.78 7.09 -38.50
C PHE A 466 -10.44 7.11 -37.11
N CYS A 467 -11.74 6.85 -37.04
CA CYS A 467 -12.49 6.81 -35.79
C CYS A 467 -12.27 5.50 -35.02
N GLY A 468 -12.02 5.59 -33.72
CA GLY A 468 -11.73 4.46 -32.84
C GLY A 468 -10.24 4.06 -32.78
N THR A 469 -9.44 4.46 -33.77
CA THR A 469 -7.97 4.30 -33.76
C THR A 469 -7.28 5.62 -33.43
N LEU A 470 -7.43 6.63 -34.29
CA LEU A 470 -6.77 7.92 -34.15
C LEU A 470 -7.64 8.93 -33.39
N ILE A 471 -8.95 8.85 -33.58
CA ILE A 471 -9.94 9.74 -32.97
C ILE A 471 -10.79 8.93 -31.98
N PRO A 472 -10.62 9.13 -30.66
CA PRO A 472 -11.39 8.40 -29.66
C PRO A 472 -12.85 8.88 -29.62
N ARG A 473 -13.79 7.96 -29.31
CA ARG A 473 -15.23 8.28 -29.22
C ARG A 473 -15.61 9.02 -27.93
N LYS A 474 -14.81 8.85 -26.88
CA LYS A 474 -14.93 9.54 -25.60
C LYS A 474 -13.56 9.95 -25.13
N ILE A 475 -13.49 11.07 -24.42
CA ILE A 475 -12.25 11.55 -23.82
C ILE A 475 -12.49 12.00 -22.38
N GLY A 476 -11.49 11.79 -21.54
CA GLY A 476 -11.40 12.24 -20.17
C GLY A 476 -9.97 12.05 -19.68
N PHE A 477 -9.53 12.87 -18.74
CA PHE A 477 -8.12 12.90 -18.31
C PHE A 477 -7.68 11.62 -17.60
N PHE A 478 -8.63 10.90 -17.00
CA PHE A 478 -8.44 9.59 -16.36
C PHE A 478 -9.39 8.53 -16.95
N TYR A 479 -9.90 8.76 -18.16
CA TYR A 479 -10.85 7.86 -18.80
C TYR A 479 -10.22 6.48 -19.03
N GLY A 480 -10.92 5.44 -18.59
CA GLY A 480 -10.43 4.06 -18.69
C GLY A 480 -9.25 3.72 -17.78
N GLN A 481 -8.90 4.57 -16.82
CA GLN A 481 -7.85 4.27 -15.83
C GLN A 481 -8.39 3.65 -14.52
N ASN A 482 -9.71 3.69 -14.31
CA ASN A 482 -10.30 3.12 -13.11
C ASN A 482 -10.43 1.60 -13.23
N ASN A 483 -9.92 0.86 -12.24
CA ASN A 483 -9.89 -0.60 -12.21
C ASN A 483 -9.08 -1.19 -13.38
N THR A 484 -7.96 -0.54 -13.71
CA THR A 484 -7.00 -0.97 -14.74
C THR A 484 -5.58 -0.97 -14.19
N ASN A 485 -4.61 -1.38 -15.02
CA ASN A 485 -3.17 -1.25 -14.75
C ASN A 485 -2.51 -0.27 -15.70
N ASP A 486 -1.32 0.18 -15.31
CA ASP A 486 -0.44 1.06 -16.05
C ASP A 486 0.74 0.33 -16.67
N GLY A 487 0.54 -0.89 -17.20
CA GLY A 487 1.56 -1.64 -17.94
C GLY A 487 2.15 -2.84 -17.21
N VAL A 488 3.11 -3.49 -17.86
CA VAL A 488 3.91 -4.60 -17.32
C VAL A 488 5.26 -4.08 -16.86
N TYR A 489 5.56 -4.28 -15.59
CA TYR A 489 6.83 -3.89 -14.98
C TYR A 489 7.70 -5.13 -14.83
N GLU A 490 8.96 -5.03 -15.25
CA GLU A 490 10.02 -5.97 -14.90
C GLU A 490 11.01 -5.26 -13.98
N VAL A 491 11.13 -5.72 -12.74
CA VAL A 491 12.05 -5.14 -11.76
C VAL A 491 12.96 -6.19 -11.16
N ASN A 492 14.14 -5.76 -10.73
CA ASN A 492 15.06 -6.60 -9.98
C ASN A 492 14.53 -6.83 -8.55
N THR A 493 14.61 -8.07 -8.08
CA THR A 493 14.06 -8.48 -6.79
C THR A 493 14.95 -8.12 -5.60
N GLY A 494 16.22 -7.80 -5.82
CA GLY A 494 17.21 -7.62 -4.77
C GLY A 494 17.76 -8.93 -4.18
N LEU A 495 17.41 -10.09 -4.76
CA LEU A 495 17.77 -11.40 -4.20
C LEU A 495 19.29 -11.65 -4.14
N THR A 496 20.02 -11.25 -5.20
CA THR A 496 21.48 -11.41 -5.27
C THR A 496 22.22 -10.22 -4.68
N ASP A 497 21.63 -9.03 -4.81
CA ASP A 497 22.19 -7.77 -4.34
C ASP A 497 21.02 -6.87 -3.87
N PRO A 498 20.89 -6.64 -2.56
CA PRO A 498 19.78 -5.83 -2.00
C PRO A 498 19.79 -4.38 -2.50
N TYR A 499 20.93 -3.85 -2.98
CA TYR A 499 21.00 -2.50 -3.55
C TYR A 499 20.37 -2.40 -4.96
N LEU A 500 19.98 -3.52 -5.57
CA LEU A 500 19.26 -3.54 -6.84
C LEU A 500 17.75 -3.69 -6.68
N ILE A 501 17.23 -3.83 -5.46
CA ILE A 501 15.79 -4.02 -5.23
C ILE A 501 14.95 -2.92 -5.89
N GLY A 502 13.90 -3.33 -6.60
CA GLY A 502 12.96 -2.42 -7.25
C GLY A 502 13.53 -1.68 -8.46
N LYS A 503 14.79 -1.92 -8.84
CA LYS A 503 15.39 -1.33 -10.04
C LYS A 503 14.68 -1.86 -11.29
N MET A 504 14.18 -0.94 -12.09
CA MET A 504 13.53 -1.21 -13.37
C MET A 504 14.50 -1.87 -14.35
N ILE A 505 14.03 -2.93 -15.01
CA ILE A 505 14.72 -3.65 -16.08
C ILE A 505 14.01 -3.34 -17.41
N THR A 506 12.70 -3.57 -17.47
CA THR A 506 11.86 -3.23 -18.61
C THR A 506 10.50 -2.70 -18.17
N TYR A 507 9.87 -1.92 -19.03
CA TYR A 507 8.48 -1.50 -18.94
C TYR A 507 7.80 -1.86 -20.27
N ASP A 508 6.67 -2.58 -20.21
CA ASP A 508 5.99 -3.16 -21.38
C ASP A 508 6.94 -3.94 -22.31
N ASN A 509 7.84 -4.73 -21.71
CA ASN A 509 8.88 -5.53 -22.37
C ASN A 509 9.90 -4.71 -23.18
N ARG A 510 10.06 -3.42 -22.86
CA ARG A 510 11.00 -2.51 -23.52
C ARG A 510 11.92 -1.83 -22.49
N THR A 511 13.14 -1.51 -22.91
CA THR A 511 14.09 -0.70 -22.13
C THR A 511 13.92 0.80 -22.38
N THR A 512 13.05 1.16 -23.32
CA THR A 512 12.59 2.52 -23.62
C THR A 512 11.08 2.57 -23.47
N ALA A 513 10.55 3.68 -22.93
CA ALA A 513 9.15 3.82 -22.58
C ALA A 513 8.21 3.66 -23.79
N LYS A 514 8.52 4.32 -24.90
CA LYS A 514 7.74 4.30 -26.14
C LYS A 514 8.57 4.90 -27.28
N ASP A 515 8.52 4.29 -28.46
CA ASP A 515 9.24 4.78 -29.63
C ASP A 515 8.66 6.12 -30.08
N GLY A 516 9.54 7.10 -30.37
CA GLY A 516 9.12 8.43 -30.77
C GLY A 516 8.52 9.28 -29.65
N ALA A 517 8.54 8.82 -28.39
CA ALA A 517 8.12 9.63 -27.24
C ALA A 517 8.98 10.88 -27.04
N TRP A 518 10.24 10.83 -27.47
CA TRP A 518 11.20 11.94 -27.44
C TRP A 518 12.03 11.94 -28.73
N ASP A 519 12.40 13.12 -29.22
CA ASP A 519 13.26 13.26 -30.41
C ASP A 519 14.63 12.59 -30.20
N VAL A 520 15.11 12.59 -28.95
CA VAL A 520 16.35 11.90 -28.56
C VAL A 520 15.98 10.57 -27.88
N PRO A 521 16.28 9.41 -28.49
CA PRO A 521 15.81 8.10 -27.97
C PRO A 521 16.18 7.82 -26.51
N ARG A 522 17.39 8.20 -26.09
CA ARG A 522 17.88 7.96 -24.71
C ARG A 522 17.09 8.71 -23.64
N ALA A 523 16.35 9.75 -23.99
CA ALA A 523 15.49 10.49 -23.08
C ALA A 523 14.31 9.62 -22.59
N GLY A 524 13.90 8.64 -23.39
CA GLY A 524 12.86 7.68 -23.03
C GLY A 524 13.37 6.43 -22.31
N ASN A 525 14.65 6.37 -21.92
CA ASN A 525 15.19 5.19 -21.24
C ASN A 525 14.47 4.95 -19.90
N VAL A 526 14.16 3.68 -19.66
CA VAL A 526 13.57 3.19 -18.42
C VAL A 526 14.70 2.99 -17.41
N ASN A 527 14.84 3.91 -16.45
CA ASN A 527 15.89 3.88 -15.43
C ASN A 527 15.31 4.07 -14.03
N GLY A 528 16.06 3.67 -13.00
CA GLY A 528 15.68 3.88 -11.61
C GLY A 528 14.69 2.84 -11.10
N SER A 529 13.83 3.20 -10.14
CA SER A 529 12.74 2.35 -9.65
C SER A 529 11.38 2.80 -10.18
N ASP A 530 10.31 2.07 -9.84
CA ASP A 530 8.92 2.47 -10.12
C ASP A 530 8.39 3.56 -9.17
N GLY A 531 9.23 4.07 -8.27
CA GLY A 531 8.89 5.07 -7.26
C GLY A 531 8.16 4.53 -6.03
N GLN A 532 7.93 3.21 -5.93
CA GLN A 532 7.30 2.58 -4.75
C GLN A 532 8.30 1.88 -3.83
N MET A 533 9.48 1.57 -4.34
CA MET A 533 10.61 1.05 -3.55
C MET A 533 11.92 1.70 -3.97
N PHE A 534 12.82 1.83 -3.01
CA PHE A 534 14.16 2.36 -3.19
C PHE A 534 15.16 1.41 -2.52
N PRO A 535 16.42 1.39 -2.98
CA PRO A 535 17.45 0.58 -2.35
C PRO A 535 17.73 1.03 -0.91
N PRO A 536 18.16 0.10 -0.04
CA PRO A 536 18.57 0.42 1.33
C PRO A 536 19.88 1.21 1.37
N GLY A 537 20.15 1.87 2.50
CA GLY A 537 21.39 2.64 2.70
C GLY A 537 21.45 3.94 1.90
N LEU A 538 20.37 4.73 1.93
CA LEU A 538 20.28 6.01 1.23
C LEU A 538 21.35 7.00 1.72
N ASN A 539 21.98 7.66 0.76
CA ASN A 539 22.95 8.74 0.97
C ASN A 539 22.31 10.09 0.64
N ASP A 540 22.59 11.11 1.44
CA ASP A 540 22.09 12.48 1.25
C ASP A 540 22.81 13.24 0.11
N HIS A 541 23.87 12.66 -0.48
CA HIS A 541 24.59 13.23 -1.62
C HIS A 541 24.18 12.61 -2.97
N GLU A 542 23.39 11.54 -2.96
CA GLU A 542 23.02 10.79 -4.15
C GLU A 542 21.62 11.16 -4.65
N ARG A 543 21.47 11.32 -5.97
CA ARG A 543 20.17 11.51 -6.61
C ARG A 543 19.51 10.17 -6.86
N LEU A 544 18.24 10.05 -6.48
CA LEU A 544 17.43 8.86 -6.74
C LEU A 544 16.73 9.00 -8.08
N THR A 545 16.66 7.93 -8.85
CA THR A 545 15.95 7.95 -10.14
C THR A 545 14.69 7.11 -10.05
N ILE A 546 13.59 7.64 -10.57
CA ILE A 546 12.32 6.93 -10.74
C ILE A 546 11.88 6.97 -12.20
N PHE A 547 11.23 5.92 -12.68
CA PHE A 547 10.62 5.90 -14.00
C PHE A 547 9.13 6.22 -13.91
N ALA A 548 8.70 7.29 -14.58
CA ALA A 548 7.29 7.70 -14.63
C ALA A 548 6.68 7.29 -15.98
N GLY A 549 6.08 6.10 -16.03
CA GLY A 549 5.51 5.54 -17.27
C GLY A 549 4.45 6.42 -17.94
N GLN A 550 3.65 7.15 -17.16
CA GLN A 550 2.58 8.04 -17.66
C GLN A 550 3.08 9.23 -18.51
N ILE A 551 4.36 9.60 -18.35
CA ILE A 551 5.01 10.67 -19.11
C ILE A 551 6.22 10.14 -19.89
N CYS A 552 6.38 8.82 -19.98
CA CYS A 552 7.43 8.16 -20.76
C CYS A 552 8.87 8.65 -20.45
N ARG A 553 9.17 9.00 -19.18
CA ARG A 553 10.46 9.61 -18.79
C ARG A 553 10.92 9.15 -17.41
N SER A 554 12.23 9.07 -17.23
CA SER A 554 12.87 8.93 -15.91
C SER A 554 13.10 10.30 -15.25
N ILE A 555 12.74 10.42 -13.97
CA ILE A 555 12.86 11.63 -13.14
C ILE A 555 13.91 11.40 -12.07
N GLN A 556 14.75 12.41 -11.83
CA GLN A 556 15.70 12.42 -10.71
C GLN A 556 15.11 13.19 -9.53
N LEU A 557 15.28 12.63 -8.34
CA LEU A 557 14.93 13.22 -7.06
C LEU A 557 16.21 13.59 -6.32
N GLU A 558 16.18 14.74 -5.66
CA GLU A 558 17.33 15.30 -4.94
C GLU A 558 17.03 15.39 -3.44
N PHE A 559 18.02 15.04 -2.62
CA PHE A 559 17.92 15.19 -1.18
C PHE A 559 17.74 16.67 -0.80
N TYR A 560 16.80 16.93 0.10
CA TYR A 560 16.52 18.27 0.59
C TYR A 560 16.91 18.44 2.06
N LYS A 561 16.39 17.58 2.95
CA LYS A 561 16.67 17.67 4.38
C LYS A 561 16.37 16.37 5.12
N PRO A 562 17.00 16.12 6.28
CA PRO A 562 16.53 15.13 7.23
C PRO A 562 15.26 15.62 7.93
N LEU A 563 14.39 14.69 8.32
CA LEU A 563 13.18 14.94 9.10
C LEU A 563 12.82 13.74 9.97
N GLU A 564 11.82 13.91 10.82
CA GLU A 564 11.20 12.85 11.58
C GLU A 564 9.69 12.95 11.42
N THR A 565 9.04 11.84 11.04
CA THR A 565 7.59 11.75 10.87
C THR A 565 7.07 10.66 11.79
N ASP A 566 6.25 11.03 12.78
CA ASP A 566 5.64 10.10 13.75
C ASP A 566 6.66 9.15 14.42
N GLY A 567 7.84 9.67 14.78
CA GLY A 567 8.92 8.92 15.40
C GLY A 567 9.82 8.14 14.44
N VAL A 568 9.54 8.13 13.13
CA VAL A 568 10.38 7.48 12.12
C VAL A 568 11.33 8.52 11.50
N PRO A 569 12.67 8.33 11.60
CA PRO A 569 13.63 9.20 10.92
C PRO A 569 13.54 9.01 9.41
N GLY A 570 13.60 10.10 8.65
CA GLY A 570 13.46 10.06 7.19
C GLY A 570 14.24 11.16 6.49
N TYR A 571 14.48 10.96 5.20
CA TYR A 571 15.07 11.93 4.28
C TYR A 571 14.01 12.40 3.29
N ARG A 572 13.85 13.73 3.17
CA ARG A 572 12.98 14.33 2.16
C ARG A 572 13.74 14.43 0.85
N TYR A 573 13.17 13.83 -0.19
CA TYR A 573 13.60 14.01 -1.57
C TYR A 573 12.56 14.81 -2.35
N LEU A 574 13.03 15.76 -3.16
CA LEU A 574 12.21 16.65 -3.99
C LEU A 574 12.49 16.43 -5.47
N ILE A 575 11.55 16.84 -6.32
CA ILE A 575 11.84 17.09 -7.73
C ILE A 575 12.60 18.40 -7.82
N PRO A 576 13.85 18.43 -8.32
CA PRO A 576 14.65 19.65 -8.36
C PRO A 576 14.04 20.64 -9.36
N ALA A 577 14.10 21.93 -9.03
CA ALA A 577 13.45 22.99 -9.81
C ALA A 577 14.02 23.11 -11.24
N ASP A 578 15.26 22.68 -11.44
CA ASP A 578 15.97 22.72 -12.72
C ASP A 578 15.60 21.57 -13.67
N LEU A 579 14.83 20.56 -13.23
CA LEU A 579 14.51 19.37 -14.04
C LEU A 579 13.77 19.69 -15.35
N TYR A 580 12.97 20.75 -15.31
CA TYR A 580 12.16 21.25 -16.43
C TYR A 580 12.66 22.59 -16.95
N ASP A 581 13.88 22.99 -16.58
CA ASP A 581 14.49 24.19 -17.14
C ASP A 581 15.21 23.87 -18.45
N TYR A 582 14.64 24.33 -19.56
CA TYR A 582 15.19 24.11 -20.90
C TYR A 582 16.39 25.02 -21.21
N SER A 583 16.72 26.00 -20.34
CA SER A 583 17.98 26.73 -20.43
C SER A 583 19.19 25.80 -20.28
N ILE A 584 19.01 24.67 -19.58
CA ILE A 584 19.99 23.62 -19.40
C ILE A 584 19.99 22.70 -20.65
N PRO A 585 21.12 22.59 -21.38
CA PRO A 585 21.18 21.84 -22.63
C PRO A 585 20.74 20.38 -22.54
N GLN A 586 20.97 19.72 -21.40
CA GLN A 586 20.57 18.33 -21.16
C GLN A 586 19.05 18.15 -21.16
N ASN A 587 18.30 19.16 -20.71
CA ASN A 587 16.84 19.11 -20.65
C ASN A 587 16.18 19.33 -22.01
N GLN A 588 16.88 19.95 -22.97
CA GLN A 588 16.39 20.10 -24.34
C GLN A 588 16.26 18.77 -25.10
N ASN A 589 16.83 17.68 -24.58
CA ASN A 589 16.59 16.34 -25.10
C ASN A 589 15.13 15.87 -24.93
N TYR A 590 14.36 16.55 -24.07
CA TYR A 590 12.94 16.29 -23.82
C TYR A 590 12.03 17.29 -24.54
N CYS A 591 12.54 17.93 -25.59
CA CYS A 591 11.78 18.81 -26.46
C CYS A 591 11.49 18.12 -27.79
N HIS A 592 10.41 18.55 -28.45
CA HIS A 592 10.09 18.14 -29.82
C HIS A 592 10.37 19.29 -30.78
N LYS A 593 11.61 19.36 -31.29
CA LYS A 593 12.13 20.57 -31.96
C LYS A 593 11.30 21.00 -33.17
N ASN A 594 10.74 20.02 -33.88
CA ASN A 594 10.01 20.25 -35.12
C ASN A 594 8.49 20.32 -34.95
N SER A 595 7.95 19.97 -33.78
CA SER A 595 6.49 19.87 -33.58
C SER A 595 5.95 20.63 -32.38
N THR A 596 6.81 21.09 -31.46
CA THR A 596 6.37 21.92 -30.33
C THR A 596 5.95 23.30 -30.83
N PRO A 597 4.69 23.72 -30.61
CA PRO A 597 4.22 25.04 -31.03
C PRO A 597 4.84 26.18 -30.21
N GLN A 598 4.97 27.36 -30.83
CA GLN A 598 5.36 28.58 -30.13
C GLN A 598 4.13 29.25 -29.50
N TYR A 599 4.13 29.38 -28.18
CA TYR A 599 3.09 30.06 -27.39
C TYR A 599 3.54 31.47 -26.98
N PHE A 600 4.83 31.65 -26.69
CA PHE A 600 5.40 32.93 -26.25
C PHE A 600 6.48 33.38 -27.23
N ALA A 601 6.45 34.65 -27.64
CA ALA A 601 7.43 35.14 -28.63
C ALA A 601 8.84 35.35 -28.05
N ASP A 602 8.95 35.58 -26.74
CA ASP A 602 10.24 35.82 -26.07
C ASP A 602 11.02 34.49 -25.94
N PRO A 603 12.20 34.35 -26.57
CA PRO A 603 13.02 33.15 -26.46
C PRO A 603 13.56 32.88 -25.05
N LYS A 604 13.55 33.87 -24.15
CA LYS A 604 13.87 33.68 -22.72
C LYS A 604 12.75 32.97 -21.97
N VAL A 605 11.51 33.10 -22.44
CA VAL A 605 10.33 32.42 -21.86
C VAL A 605 10.15 31.05 -22.50
N GLN A 606 10.28 30.97 -23.83
CA GLN A 606 10.13 29.74 -24.58
C GLN A 606 11.18 29.61 -25.67
N ILE A 607 12.14 28.72 -25.47
CA ILE A 607 13.14 28.36 -26.47
C ILE A 607 12.43 27.71 -27.68
N PRO A 608 12.71 28.14 -28.92
CA PRO A 608 12.09 27.55 -30.11
C PRO A 608 12.23 26.02 -30.15
N GLY A 609 11.11 25.34 -30.37
CA GLY A 609 11.04 23.88 -30.41
C GLY A 609 10.95 23.20 -29.04
N CYS A 610 10.92 23.96 -27.94
CA CYS A 610 10.65 23.50 -26.58
C CYS A 610 9.39 24.16 -26.02
N LEU A 611 8.79 23.56 -24.99
CA LEU A 611 7.79 24.25 -24.17
C LEU A 611 8.47 25.30 -23.27
N PRO A 612 7.73 26.24 -22.67
CA PRO A 612 8.28 27.11 -21.63
C PRO A 612 8.84 26.27 -20.47
N SER A 613 9.92 26.74 -19.84
CA SER A 613 10.51 26.07 -18.67
C SER A 613 9.45 25.84 -17.57
N GLY A 614 9.53 24.69 -16.90
CA GLY A 614 8.55 24.25 -15.90
C GLY A 614 7.38 23.42 -16.45
N LEU A 615 7.25 23.30 -17.77
CA LEU A 615 6.31 22.38 -18.42
C LEU A 615 7.03 21.20 -19.07
N LEU A 616 6.31 20.10 -19.22
CA LEU A 616 6.73 18.90 -19.93
C LEU A 616 5.64 18.49 -20.93
N ASP A 617 6.04 18.15 -22.15
CA ASP A 617 5.12 17.64 -23.16
C ASP A 617 4.82 16.16 -22.90
N ALA A 618 3.56 15.82 -22.63
CA ALA A 618 3.11 14.43 -22.49
C ALA A 618 2.42 13.90 -23.75
N SER A 619 2.23 14.74 -24.78
CA SER A 619 1.45 14.43 -25.97
C SER A 619 1.89 13.12 -26.62
N LYS A 620 3.18 12.98 -26.96
CA LYS A 620 3.73 11.80 -27.64
C LYS A 620 3.65 10.52 -26.81
N CYS A 621 3.59 10.62 -25.48
CA CYS A 621 3.39 9.46 -24.61
C CYS A 621 1.94 8.96 -24.68
N LEU A 622 0.97 9.87 -24.75
CA LEU A 622 -0.46 9.55 -24.69
C LEU A 622 -1.01 8.96 -26.01
N PRO A 623 -2.02 8.07 -25.93
CA PRO A 623 -2.72 7.58 -27.11
C PRO A 623 -3.37 8.72 -27.90
N GLY A 624 -3.23 8.68 -29.23
CA GLY A 624 -3.77 9.72 -30.11
C GLY A 624 -3.01 11.05 -30.05
N GLU A 625 -1.93 11.18 -29.28
CA GLU A 625 -1.07 12.37 -29.23
C GLU A 625 -1.80 13.73 -29.15
N PRO A 626 -2.65 13.97 -28.13
CA PRO A 626 -3.26 15.28 -27.90
C PRO A 626 -2.25 16.26 -27.28
N ARG A 627 -2.40 17.57 -27.50
CA ARG A 627 -1.59 18.63 -26.86
C ARG A 627 -1.87 18.77 -25.36
N VAL A 628 -1.40 17.81 -24.58
CA VAL A 628 -1.50 17.77 -23.12
C VAL A 628 -0.12 17.95 -22.53
N TYR A 629 0.01 18.94 -21.64
CA TYR A 629 1.27 19.32 -21.00
C TYR A 629 1.16 19.17 -19.49
N ILE A 630 2.22 18.67 -18.87
CA ILE A 630 2.32 18.48 -17.43
C ILE A 630 3.18 19.59 -16.83
N SER A 631 2.78 20.12 -15.68
CA SER A 631 3.58 21.06 -14.89
C SER A 631 3.38 20.76 -13.40
N GLN A 632 4.10 21.48 -12.53
CA GLN A 632 3.68 21.57 -11.12
C GLN A 632 2.43 22.47 -11.01
N ALA A 633 1.74 22.43 -9.87
CA ALA A 633 0.54 23.24 -9.62
C ALA A 633 0.85 24.74 -9.76
N HIS A 634 -0.11 25.49 -10.29
CA HIS A 634 -0.02 26.94 -10.54
C HIS A 634 1.14 27.35 -11.47
N PHE A 635 1.72 26.40 -12.20
CA PHE A 635 2.99 26.56 -12.93
C PHE A 635 4.17 26.94 -12.03
N TYR A 636 4.24 26.34 -10.84
CA TYR A 636 5.43 26.42 -9.99
C TYR A 636 6.69 26.03 -10.79
N SER A 637 7.76 26.81 -10.60
CA SER A 637 9.03 26.76 -11.36
C SER A 637 8.96 27.23 -12.82
N SER A 638 7.85 27.80 -13.30
CA SER A 638 7.78 28.44 -14.63
C SER A 638 8.01 29.96 -14.57
N PRO A 639 8.46 30.58 -15.69
CA PRO A 639 8.55 32.03 -15.82
C PRO A 639 7.22 32.74 -15.55
N ARG A 640 7.29 34.01 -15.09
CA ARG A 640 6.11 34.80 -14.71
C ARG A 640 5.11 34.97 -15.86
N GLU A 641 5.62 35.07 -17.07
CA GLU A 641 4.86 35.22 -18.30
C GLU A 641 3.93 34.02 -18.55
N VAL A 642 4.32 32.82 -18.09
CA VAL A 642 3.54 31.59 -18.26
C VAL A 642 2.28 31.62 -17.40
N TRP A 643 2.41 31.83 -16.09
CA TRP A 643 1.24 31.81 -15.20
C TRP A 643 0.42 33.10 -15.26
N SER A 644 1.02 34.24 -15.63
CA SER A 644 0.28 35.49 -15.87
C SER A 644 -0.47 35.52 -17.21
N ALA A 645 -0.24 34.54 -18.09
CA ALA A 645 -0.99 34.37 -19.34
C ALA A 645 -2.47 33.98 -19.12
N VAL A 646 -2.82 33.55 -17.91
CA VAL A 646 -4.20 33.31 -17.48
C VAL A 646 -4.51 34.19 -16.26
N GLU A 647 -5.79 34.36 -15.93
CA GLU A 647 -6.25 35.02 -14.70
C GLU A 647 -6.95 34.02 -13.79
N GLY A 648 -6.87 34.24 -12.47
CA GLY A 648 -7.55 33.41 -11.47
C GLY A 648 -6.76 32.19 -10.98
N LEU A 649 -5.46 32.13 -11.27
CA LEU A 649 -4.54 31.25 -10.57
C LEU A 649 -4.05 31.91 -9.28
N ASP A 650 -3.86 31.10 -8.25
CA ASP A 650 -3.12 31.49 -7.05
C ASP A 650 -1.63 31.67 -7.40
N GLU A 651 -0.91 32.48 -6.62
CA GLU A 651 0.54 32.63 -6.80
C GLU A 651 1.25 31.31 -6.44
N PRO A 652 2.23 30.85 -7.25
CA PRO A 652 2.94 29.60 -6.99
C PRO A 652 3.62 29.59 -5.63
N ASN A 653 3.41 28.52 -4.85
CA ASN A 653 3.92 28.41 -3.48
C ASN A 653 4.63 27.05 -3.28
N ALA A 654 5.91 27.12 -2.88
CA ALA A 654 6.74 25.96 -2.62
C ALA A 654 6.14 24.95 -1.60
N GLU A 655 5.44 25.42 -0.58
CA GLU A 655 4.87 24.57 0.47
C GLU A 655 3.70 23.71 -0.06
N TYR A 656 2.86 24.30 -0.92
CA TYR A 656 1.66 23.65 -1.43
C TYR A 656 1.89 22.94 -2.76
N ASP A 657 2.80 23.45 -3.60
CA ASP A 657 2.91 23.03 -5.00
C ASP A 657 4.05 22.03 -5.26
N GLN A 658 4.94 21.81 -4.29
CA GLN A 658 6.06 20.87 -4.45
C GLN A 658 5.64 19.40 -4.28
N THR A 659 6.21 18.56 -5.15
CA THR A 659 6.22 17.10 -5.02
C THR A 659 7.40 16.65 -4.16
N PHE A 660 7.13 15.76 -3.20
CA PHE A 660 8.16 15.17 -2.34
C PHE A 660 7.89 13.70 -2.02
N VAL A 661 8.94 12.99 -1.66
CA VAL A 661 8.88 11.68 -1.02
C VAL A 661 9.80 11.66 0.20
N ASP A 662 9.29 11.16 1.31
CA ASP A 662 10.07 10.98 2.52
C ASP A 662 10.40 9.49 2.67
N LEU A 663 11.69 9.19 2.69
CA LEU A 663 12.22 7.82 2.69
C LEU A 663 12.96 7.54 4.01
N GLU A 664 12.78 6.36 4.60
CA GLU A 664 13.62 5.93 5.72
C GLU A 664 15.02 5.54 5.19
N PRO A 665 16.11 6.15 5.68
CA PRO A 665 17.42 6.05 5.04
C PRO A 665 18.05 4.66 5.11
N THR A 666 17.75 3.84 6.12
CA THR A 666 18.41 2.54 6.29
C THR A 666 17.82 1.47 5.38
N THR A 667 16.50 1.49 5.24
CA THR A 667 15.70 0.49 4.52
C THR A 667 15.30 0.94 3.11
N GLY A 668 15.29 2.24 2.81
CA GLY A 668 14.80 2.79 1.54
C GLY A 668 13.27 2.84 1.43
N VAL A 669 12.56 2.55 2.52
CA VAL A 669 11.10 2.44 2.50
C VAL A 669 10.45 3.83 2.49
N PRO A 670 9.48 4.10 1.60
CA PRO A 670 8.72 5.34 1.63
C PRO A 670 7.83 5.45 2.87
N ILE A 671 8.03 6.48 3.69
CA ILE A 671 7.23 6.75 4.89
C ILE A 671 5.95 7.49 4.50
N GLN A 672 6.12 8.53 3.67
CA GLN A 672 5.05 9.30 3.08
C GLN A 672 5.50 9.88 1.74
N ALA A 673 4.53 10.13 0.87
CA ALA A 673 4.75 10.78 -0.42
C ALA A 673 3.63 11.79 -0.67
N LYS A 674 4.00 12.90 -1.30
CA LYS A 674 3.08 13.91 -1.81
C LYS A 674 3.44 14.16 -3.27
N ARG A 675 2.55 13.80 -4.19
CA ARG A 675 2.69 14.09 -5.61
C ARG A 675 1.74 15.23 -5.98
N VAL A 676 2.31 16.34 -6.41
CA VAL A 676 1.58 17.51 -6.90
C VAL A 676 1.87 17.68 -8.38
N MET A 677 0.82 17.71 -9.19
CA MET A 677 0.94 17.88 -10.64
C MET A 677 -0.27 18.60 -11.22
N GLN A 678 -0.07 19.27 -12.35
CA GLN A 678 -1.08 20.00 -13.09
C GLN A 678 -1.12 19.52 -14.54
N ILE A 679 -2.34 19.41 -15.07
CA ILE A 679 -2.61 19.06 -16.46
C ILE A 679 -3.07 20.31 -17.19
N ASN A 680 -2.41 20.59 -18.31
CA ASN A 680 -2.63 21.77 -19.14
C ASN A 680 -2.92 21.32 -20.58
N VAL A 681 -3.67 22.14 -21.31
CA VAL A 681 -4.00 21.89 -22.72
C VAL A 681 -3.45 23.03 -23.56
N GLY A 682 -2.70 22.67 -24.61
CA GLY A 682 -2.19 23.60 -25.60
C GLY A 682 -3.28 23.98 -26.61
N MET A 683 -3.63 25.26 -26.66
CA MET A 683 -4.61 25.83 -27.58
C MET A 683 -3.91 26.71 -28.61
N LEU A 684 -4.12 26.42 -29.90
CA LEU A 684 -3.51 27.19 -30.98
C LEU A 684 -4.56 27.90 -31.83
N ASN A 685 -4.18 29.07 -32.32
CA ASN A 685 -4.84 29.67 -33.46
C ASN A 685 -4.42 28.96 -34.74
N THR A 686 -5.33 28.89 -35.69
CA THR A 686 -5.09 28.27 -36.99
C THR A 686 -5.91 28.99 -38.06
N THR A 687 -5.86 28.50 -39.30
CA THR A 687 -6.66 29.05 -40.39
C THR A 687 -8.16 28.71 -40.31
N PHE A 688 -8.59 27.99 -39.27
CA PHE A 688 -10.00 27.69 -39.01
C PHE A 688 -10.73 28.89 -38.44
N THR A 689 -11.93 29.16 -38.96
CA THR A 689 -12.70 30.36 -38.61
C THR A 689 -12.91 30.52 -37.11
N GLU A 690 -13.21 29.43 -36.40
CA GLU A 690 -13.53 29.38 -34.97
C GLU A 690 -12.35 29.70 -34.06
N VAL A 691 -11.11 29.48 -34.51
CA VAL A 691 -9.89 29.73 -33.70
C VAL A 691 -8.95 30.76 -34.32
N SER A 692 -9.25 31.28 -35.51
CA SER A 692 -8.41 32.21 -36.25
C SER A 692 -8.06 33.50 -35.51
N LYS A 693 -8.95 33.95 -34.62
CA LYS A 693 -8.78 35.16 -33.82
C LYS A 693 -8.18 34.90 -32.44
N MET A 694 -8.11 33.64 -32.01
CA MET A 694 -7.56 33.27 -30.71
C MET A 694 -6.07 33.61 -30.65
N LYS A 695 -5.58 33.80 -29.43
CA LYS A 695 -4.14 33.77 -29.16
C LYS A 695 -3.74 32.36 -28.78
N ASN A 696 -2.53 31.95 -29.16
CA ASN A 696 -1.96 30.70 -28.65
C ASN A 696 -1.87 30.80 -27.13
N ALA A 697 -2.36 29.78 -26.44
CA ALA A 697 -2.40 29.75 -24.99
C ALA A 697 -2.20 28.34 -24.45
N ILE A 698 -1.55 28.24 -23.31
CA ILE A 698 -1.52 27.01 -22.50
C ILE A 698 -2.52 27.20 -21.38
N VAL A 699 -3.62 26.46 -21.41
CA VAL A 699 -4.72 26.63 -20.46
C VAL A 699 -4.71 25.47 -19.46
N PRO A 700 -4.54 25.74 -18.15
CA PRO A 700 -4.60 24.69 -17.14
C PRO A 700 -6.04 24.20 -17.00
N VAL A 701 -6.19 22.89 -16.83
CA VAL A 701 -7.52 22.24 -16.73
C VAL A 701 -7.79 21.76 -15.32
N LEU A 702 -6.79 21.12 -14.72
CA LEU A 702 -6.86 20.65 -13.35
C LEU A 702 -5.47 20.55 -12.74
N TRP A 703 -5.40 20.61 -11.43
CA TRP A 703 -4.24 20.17 -10.67
C TRP A 703 -4.68 19.19 -9.59
N MET A 704 -3.74 18.34 -9.18
CA MET A 704 -3.99 17.29 -8.22
C MET A 704 -2.90 17.22 -7.18
N ASN A 705 -3.31 16.89 -5.96
CA ASN A 705 -2.45 16.57 -4.84
C ASN A 705 -2.78 15.14 -4.39
N GLU A 706 -1.87 14.24 -4.67
CA GLU A 706 -1.92 12.86 -4.22
C GLU A 706 -1.03 12.67 -3.01
N THR A 707 -1.61 12.07 -1.98
CA THR A 707 -0.92 11.79 -0.72
C THR A 707 -0.94 10.30 -0.49
N ALA A 708 0.21 9.75 -0.12
CA ALA A 708 0.34 8.39 0.37
C ALA A 708 1.06 8.44 1.71
N TYR A 709 0.46 7.88 2.75
CA TYR A 709 1.05 7.79 4.07
C TYR A 709 0.81 6.38 4.61
N PHE A 710 1.80 5.85 5.33
CA PHE A 710 1.59 4.60 6.05
C PHE A 710 0.39 4.73 7.00
N ASP A 711 -0.34 3.64 7.14
CA ASP A 711 -1.29 3.54 8.24
C ASP A 711 -0.55 3.55 9.59
N GLN A 712 -1.27 3.97 10.64
CA GLN A 712 -0.67 4.20 11.96
C GLN A 712 0.03 2.93 12.49
N GLU A 713 -0.58 1.76 12.30
CA GLU A 713 -0.03 0.49 12.77
C GLU A 713 1.31 0.17 12.11
N THR A 714 1.44 0.34 10.78
CA THR A 714 2.71 0.09 10.08
C THR A 714 3.79 1.08 10.50
N ARG A 715 3.44 2.35 10.75
CA ARG A 715 4.39 3.34 11.28
C ARG A 715 4.86 2.98 12.67
N ASP A 716 3.95 2.60 13.56
CA ASP A 716 4.29 2.20 14.92
C ASP A 716 5.19 0.95 14.91
N GLN A 717 4.92 -0.02 14.04
CA GLN A 717 5.78 -1.18 13.85
C GLN A 717 7.17 -0.79 13.35
N LEU A 718 7.26 0.08 12.32
CA LEU A 718 8.53 0.53 11.75
C LEU A 718 9.33 1.34 12.77
N ALA A 719 8.68 2.26 13.49
CA ALA A 719 9.27 3.04 14.57
C ALA A 719 9.78 2.12 15.68
N ASN A 720 8.98 1.16 16.14
CA ASN A 720 9.40 0.23 17.19
C ASN A 720 10.58 -0.65 16.74
N GLN A 721 10.61 -1.12 15.49
CA GLN A 721 11.71 -1.93 14.98
C GLN A 721 13.01 -1.13 14.83
N LEU A 722 12.96 0.08 14.26
CA LEU A 722 14.17 0.85 13.97
C LEU A 722 14.63 1.74 15.14
N VAL A 723 13.69 2.39 15.82
CA VAL A 723 13.97 3.37 16.89
C VAL A 723 14.26 2.67 18.20
N ALA A 724 13.50 1.62 18.57
CA ALA A 724 13.74 0.95 19.84
C ALA A 724 15.14 0.37 19.87
N ILE A 725 15.57 -0.31 18.80
CA ILE A 725 16.91 -0.89 18.73
C ILE A 725 17.98 0.20 18.90
N ARG A 726 17.94 1.29 18.13
CA ARG A 726 18.90 2.40 18.26
C ARG A 726 18.89 3.04 19.65
N LYS A 727 17.70 3.23 20.24
CA LYS A 727 17.52 3.81 21.58
C LYS A 727 18.08 2.90 22.67
N TRP A 728 17.81 1.59 22.59
CA TRP A 728 18.37 0.59 23.53
C TRP A 728 19.89 0.50 23.39
N THR A 729 20.44 0.53 22.18
CA THR A 729 21.89 0.58 21.97
C THR A 729 22.50 1.83 22.59
N ARG A 730 21.96 3.01 22.30
CA ARG A 730 22.47 4.28 22.86
C ARG A 730 22.37 4.29 24.38
N THR A 731 21.25 3.85 24.93
CA THR A 731 21.03 3.78 26.38
C THR A 731 22.00 2.78 27.03
N GLY A 732 22.18 1.60 26.43
CA GLY A 732 23.13 0.58 26.89
C GLY A 732 24.57 1.10 26.88
N VAL A 733 24.98 1.78 25.82
CA VAL A 733 26.30 2.42 25.72
C VAL A 733 26.49 3.50 26.79
N MET A 734 25.49 4.37 27.00
CA MET A 734 25.56 5.38 28.07
C MET A 734 25.64 4.76 29.46
N ILE A 735 24.93 3.65 29.71
CA ILE A 735 25.01 2.89 30.96
C ILE A 735 26.41 2.31 31.14
N CYS A 736 26.99 1.69 30.11
CA CYS A 736 28.36 1.16 30.17
C CYS A 736 29.38 2.25 30.52
N PHE A 737 29.29 3.42 29.88
CA PHE A 737 30.16 4.56 30.21
C PHE A 737 29.91 5.11 31.61
N ALA A 738 28.66 5.22 32.06
CA ALA A 738 28.34 5.67 33.40
C ALA A 738 28.91 4.74 34.49
N PHE A 739 28.79 3.42 34.31
CA PHE A 739 29.41 2.44 35.22
C PHE A 739 30.94 2.49 35.19
N ALA A 740 31.56 2.65 34.02
CA ALA A 740 33.01 2.81 33.91
C ALA A 740 33.49 4.05 34.68
N ILE A 741 32.81 5.19 34.53
CA ILE A 741 33.13 6.43 35.25
C ILE A 741 32.91 6.26 36.76
N ALA A 742 31.79 5.64 37.17
CA ALA A 742 31.51 5.39 38.59
C ALA A 742 32.60 4.53 39.25
N LEU A 743 33.08 3.48 38.57
CA LEU A 743 34.17 2.64 39.05
C LEU A 743 35.48 3.44 39.19
N VAL A 744 35.79 4.33 38.26
CA VAL A 744 36.96 5.22 38.35
C VAL A 744 36.82 6.18 39.52
N LEU A 745 35.64 6.79 39.73
CA LEU A 745 35.37 7.68 40.87
C LEU A 745 35.45 6.94 42.21
N ILE A 746 35.02 5.67 42.27
CA ILE A 746 35.16 4.82 43.46
C ILE A 746 36.64 4.56 43.76
N VAL A 747 37.47 4.30 42.74
CA VAL A 747 38.92 4.13 42.92
C VAL A 747 39.58 5.43 43.39
N ILE A 748 39.20 6.57 42.81
CA ILE A 748 39.68 7.91 43.24
C ILE A 748 39.25 8.20 44.69
N GLY A 749 37.99 7.92 45.04
CA GLY A 749 37.44 8.11 46.38
C GLY A 749 38.14 7.22 47.42
N MET A 750 38.41 5.95 47.06
CA MET A 750 39.26 5.07 47.87
C MET A 750 40.65 5.66 48.07
N TYR A 751 41.31 6.12 46.99
CA TYR A 751 42.63 6.73 47.08
C TYR A 751 42.65 7.95 48.01
N ILE A 752 41.69 8.87 47.88
CA ILE A 752 41.58 10.06 48.73
C ILE A 752 41.29 9.69 50.19
N TYR A 753 40.37 8.75 50.44
CA TYR A 753 40.06 8.26 51.78
C TYR A 753 41.28 7.65 52.46
N TYR A 754 42.05 6.84 51.74
CA TYR A 754 43.27 6.25 52.27
C TYR A 754 44.40 7.26 52.46
N ALA A 755 44.56 8.23 51.55
CA ALA A 755 45.52 9.32 51.72
C ALA A 755 45.22 10.14 52.99
N LYS A 756 43.94 10.41 53.28
CA LYS A 756 43.52 11.07 54.53
C LYS A 756 43.71 10.21 55.77
N LYS A 757 43.44 8.89 55.69
CA LYS A 757 43.64 7.97 56.83
C LYS A 757 45.12 7.80 57.18
N SER A 758 46.00 7.78 56.17
CA SER A 758 47.45 7.72 56.38
C SER A 758 48.03 9.03 56.93
N ALA A 759 47.40 10.17 56.64
CA ALA A 759 47.77 11.47 57.21
C ALA A 759 47.24 11.69 58.64
N GLY A 760 46.35 10.83 59.15
CA GLY A 760 45.78 10.90 60.50
C GLY A 760 46.36 9.90 61.50
N SER A 761 47.41 9.15 61.14
CA SER A 761 48.09 8.19 62.02
C SER A 761 49.45 8.69 62.56
N GLU A 762 49.86 9.90 62.21
CA GLU A 762 50.92 10.63 62.91
C GLU A 762 50.25 11.73 63.72
N ASP A 763 49.84 11.43 64.95
CA ASP A 763 49.87 12.41 66.05
C ASP A 763 49.53 11.75 67.41
N THR A 764 50.46 11.95 68.35
CA THR A 764 50.38 11.87 69.82
C THR A 764 50.39 10.51 70.54
N GLU A 765 51.57 10.11 71.02
CA GLU A 765 51.73 9.56 72.38
C GLU A 765 52.63 10.48 73.23
N PRO A 766 52.28 10.76 74.50
CA PRO A 766 52.97 11.69 75.39
C PRO A 766 54.22 11.05 76.03
N ILE A 767 55.30 11.82 76.10
CA ILE A 767 56.55 11.44 76.78
C ILE A 767 56.40 11.75 78.28
N LEU A 768 56.43 10.72 79.15
CA LEU A 768 56.75 10.91 80.58
C LEU A 768 57.20 9.61 81.31
N GLY A 769 58.39 9.67 81.93
CA GLY A 769 58.90 8.81 83.02
C GLY A 769 59.59 7.51 82.56
N GLN A 770 60.73 7.03 83.06
CA GLN A 770 61.58 7.21 84.27
C GLN A 770 63.02 6.77 83.85
N GLU A 771 64.15 7.01 84.53
CA GLU A 771 64.45 7.10 85.96
C GLU A 771 65.87 7.67 86.16
N TYR A 772 66.11 8.33 87.30
CA TYR A 772 67.41 8.79 87.81
C TYR A 772 68.24 7.63 88.36
N ALA A 773 69.57 7.68 88.20
CA ALA A 773 70.53 7.06 89.10
C ALA A 773 71.33 8.18 89.82
N PRO A 774 71.62 8.08 91.14
CA PRO A 774 72.24 9.17 91.89
C PRO A 774 73.75 9.01 92.00
N ILE A 775 74.53 10.07 91.75
CA ILE A 775 75.88 10.20 92.31
C ILE A 775 76.12 11.66 92.71
N ASP A 776 76.18 11.81 94.04
CA ASP A 776 77.10 12.59 94.86
C ASP A 776 77.23 14.12 94.74
N THR A 777 77.27 14.67 95.95
CA THR A 777 77.47 16.04 96.42
C THR A 777 78.90 16.56 96.23
N THR A 778 79.04 17.88 96.46
CA THR A 778 80.25 18.74 96.59
C THR A 778 80.67 19.44 95.28
N ASP A 779 80.88 20.76 95.17
CA ASP A 779 80.84 21.89 96.11
C ASP A 779 80.72 23.21 95.30
N GLU A 780 80.09 24.22 95.93
CA GLU A 780 80.39 25.67 95.93
C GLU A 780 80.74 26.46 94.63
N VAL A 781 79.74 27.25 94.18
CA VAL A 781 79.67 28.73 93.89
C VAL A 781 80.99 29.52 94.15
N PRO A 782 81.41 30.59 93.41
CA PRO A 782 80.52 31.65 92.93
C PRO A 782 80.86 32.48 91.65
N ASP A 783 79.80 33.17 91.20
CA ASP A 783 79.71 34.55 90.72
C ASP A 783 80.14 35.06 89.32
N GLN A 784 79.17 35.81 88.77
CA GLN A 784 79.25 37.08 88.03
C GLN A 784 79.85 37.08 86.61
N HIS A 785 79.01 37.37 85.61
CA HIS A 785 78.75 38.76 85.17
C HIS A 785 77.79 38.81 83.96
N GLN A 786 76.87 39.78 84.02
CA GLN A 786 76.23 40.40 82.85
C GLN A 786 77.30 40.98 81.91
N GLU A 787 77.08 40.95 80.59
CA GLU A 787 76.80 42.15 79.79
C GLU A 787 76.69 41.87 78.27
N ILE A 788 75.74 42.58 77.64
CA ILE A 788 75.52 42.90 76.21
C ILE A 788 74.89 41.84 75.30
#